data_AF-A0A957S6T0-F1
#
_entry.id   AF-A0A957S6T0-F1
#
_cell.length_a   1.000
_cell.length_b   1.000
_cell.length_c   1.000
_cell.angle_alpha   90.00
_cell.angle_beta   90.00
_cell.angle_gamma   90.00
#
_symmetry.space_group_name_H-M   'P 1'
#
loop_
_entity.id
_entity.type
_entity.pdbx_description
1 polymer ?
#
loop_
_entity_poly.entity_id
_entity_poly.type
_entity_poly.pdbx_seq_one_letter_code
_entity_poly.pdbx_strand_id
1 'polypeptide(L)'
;MRRCLWLLVAALALLAGGGTPVGGGAVAAQPPSVRFVENVGQWPDALRFRTMGGTQRWAVADRALWLTLYDAASDGNQTGLQLRFDLSGASPNSRWEAVEPLGGSLSFYEGASRYERVPQWGGLRLRGYREGVDLLLGSDSAGLRVTLLPTMLGAVLPRAIPLELHGASATLGADGAALAVSNGGEQRMARLPRGVAWRVATPSGDVLTVRPTATARGDAPSTFSLLYSSFLGSEATDELYKVKGLGNDLYAVGYTSASIFPTRPGLFSTQHVIDAVVVRVDITDPSDYMIALLIAVGGGDLEEFGNDIALDSSGNLYVVGETNSTTFPVTAGAYDTSFNGVLDAFVAKLSPSGTLLYSTFFGGAELDRARAVLINQSGDVTVAGGSVSTDLPTTPDAYRTVNAGARDAWVARFDSTLSSLQYSTFIGGEAQDEVTALERTGSRLYMTGWTNSPNFPVTATAYAAQNSGNFDSFVTQLDPGATTLAYSSYLGGSNEDRPTDIDVDGAGRMTVVGYSRSPNYPVTSGAFGTTFGGGNCIVGPCTDGFLSRFSAAGGLEVSGILGGSDEDQWFGVDVDEMGNYYLTGVTESTNWPVTSDAYSSTFSGEFDMILTKISASGQSLRYSSYLGRSDGDKGWDVDWVAPDRLYVVGQTQSTDFPIAGAAYNSVHNGDVDGVMMQWQIDDPNAAHTLFLPLVAR
;
A
#
# COMPACT_ATOMS: atom_id res chain seq x y z
N MET A 1 26.81 77.82 25.35
CA MET A 1 27.27 78.08 26.73
C MET A 1 26.84 76.91 27.61
N ARG A 2 27.82 76.24 28.28
CA ARG A 2 27.79 75.61 29.63
C ARG A 2 26.45 74.97 30.09
N ARG A 3 26.33 73.72 30.57
CA ARG A 3 27.24 72.84 31.36
C ARG A 3 26.60 71.44 31.53
N CYS A 4 27.46 70.43 31.67
CA CYS A 4 27.41 69.18 32.46
C CYS A 4 26.13 68.86 33.28
N LEU A 5 25.72 67.58 33.33
CA LEU A 5 26.19 66.58 34.30
C LEU A 5 25.56 65.19 34.03
N TRP A 6 26.34 64.13 34.27
CA TRP A 6 25.95 62.71 34.20
C TRP A 6 25.22 62.24 35.48
N LEU A 7 24.33 61.25 35.36
CA LEU A 7 24.23 60.08 36.25
C LEU A 7 23.26 58.99 35.71
N LEU A 8 23.58 57.74 36.07
CA LEU A 8 23.22 56.44 35.48
C LEU A 8 21.76 55.93 35.62
N VAL A 9 21.32 55.20 34.57
CA VAL A 9 20.69 53.83 34.48
C VAL A 9 19.60 53.49 35.53
N ALA A 10 18.36 53.08 35.22
CA ALA A 10 17.88 52.14 34.19
C ALA A 10 16.38 52.29 33.83
N ALA A 11 16.02 51.68 32.69
CA ALA A 11 14.71 51.11 32.29
C ALA A 11 13.57 52.05 31.88
N LEU A 12 13.20 52.03 30.59
CA LEU A 12 11.96 51.39 30.06
C LEU A 12 11.77 51.71 28.56
N ALA A 13 11.29 50.70 27.84
CA ALA A 13 10.42 50.74 26.65
C ALA A 13 10.52 51.91 25.65
N LEU A 14 10.92 51.58 24.41
CA LEU A 14 10.67 52.40 23.23
C LEU A 14 9.66 51.72 22.32
N LEU A 15 8.56 52.45 22.14
CA LEU A 15 7.46 52.24 21.22
C LEU A 15 7.89 52.45 19.76
N ALA A 16 7.32 51.61 18.90
CA ALA A 16 6.64 51.91 17.64
C ALA A 16 7.23 52.96 16.68
N GLY A 17 7.50 52.49 15.46
CA GLY A 17 7.39 53.32 14.27
C GLY A 17 8.16 52.79 13.07
N GLY A 18 7.45 52.19 12.11
CA GLY A 18 7.80 52.30 10.70
C GLY A 18 8.06 50.99 9.95
N GLY A 19 7.20 50.74 8.95
CA GLY A 19 7.60 50.12 7.68
C GLY A 19 7.50 48.60 7.64
N THR A 20 6.45 48.10 6.99
CA THR A 20 6.45 46.78 6.38
C THR A 20 7.40 46.76 5.17
N PRO A 21 8.27 45.75 5.07
CA PRO A 21 8.57 45.13 3.79
C PRO A 21 7.93 43.75 3.74
N VAL A 22 7.22 43.51 2.64
CA VAL A 22 6.81 42.20 2.17
C VAL A 22 8.08 41.34 2.04
N GLY A 23 8.15 40.25 2.79
CA GLY A 23 9.26 39.30 2.74
C GLY A 23 8.72 37.90 2.97
N GLY A 24 8.77 37.07 1.93
CA GLY A 24 8.51 35.64 2.02
C GLY A 24 9.40 35.02 3.08
N GLY A 25 8.79 34.50 4.15
CA GLY A 25 9.47 33.75 5.17
C GLY A 25 9.77 32.35 4.66
N ALA A 26 10.98 32.15 4.14
CA ALA A 26 11.57 30.82 4.17
C ALA A 26 11.64 30.40 5.65
N VAL A 27 10.88 29.37 6.03
CA VAL A 27 11.07 28.70 7.32
C VAL A 27 12.49 28.14 7.28
N ALA A 28 13.41 28.75 8.04
CA ALA A 28 14.75 28.22 8.18
C ALA A 28 14.64 26.86 8.89
N ALA A 29 14.78 25.78 8.13
CA ALA A 29 14.86 24.43 8.67
C ALA A 29 15.97 24.39 9.74
N GLN A 30 15.64 23.96 10.95
CA GLN A 30 16.67 23.72 11.96
C GLN A 30 17.64 22.65 11.43
N PRO A 31 18.96 22.84 11.59
CA PRO A 31 19.93 21.84 11.15
C PRO A 31 19.70 20.52 11.91
N PRO A 32 19.98 19.37 11.27
CA PRO A 32 19.72 18.07 11.89
C PRO A 32 20.55 17.88 13.16
N SER A 33 19.98 17.16 14.13
CA SER A 33 20.61 16.93 15.45
C SER A 33 21.87 16.04 15.36
N VAL A 34 21.98 15.28 14.27
CA VAL A 34 23.09 14.38 13.92
C VAL A 34 23.46 14.66 12.47
N ARG A 35 24.74 14.56 12.11
CA ARG A 35 25.21 14.71 10.72
C ARG A 35 26.22 13.64 10.39
N PHE A 36 26.33 13.27 9.12
CA PHE A 36 27.31 12.29 8.64
C PHE A 36 28.52 13.00 8.05
N VAL A 37 29.71 12.54 8.43
CA VAL A 37 30.99 13.02 7.94
C VAL A 37 31.67 11.88 7.21
N GLU A 38 32.08 12.14 5.97
CA GLU A 38 32.75 11.18 5.10
C GLU A 38 34.20 10.95 5.54
N ASN A 39 34.67 9.71 5.45
CA ASN A 39 36.05 9.35 5.71
C ASN A 39 36.93 9.72 4.51
N VAL A 40 37.67 10.82 4.64
CA VAL A 40 38.68 11.31 3.70
C VAL A 40 40.11 10.93 4.14
N GLY A 41 40.23 9.92 5.01
CA GLY A 41 41.50 9.42 5.56
C GLY A 41 41.70 9.71 7.04
N GLN A 42 40.71 10.31 7.73
CA GLN A 42 40.80 10.60 9.16
C GLN A 42 40.54 9.39 10.06
N TRP A 43 39.92 8.33 9.55
CA TRP A 43 39.63 7.10 10.28
C TRP A 43 40.10 5.87 9.49
N PRO A 44 40.18 4.67 10.10
CA PRO A 44 40.59 3.45 9.40
C PRO A 44 39.81 3.22 8.10
N ASP A 45 40.49 2.72 7.07
CA ASP A 45 39.94 2.56 5.71
C ASP A 45 38.65 1.73 5.63
N ALA A 46 38.41 0.88 6.63
CA ALA A 46 37.18 0.10 6.74
C ALA A 46 35.93 0.95 7.03
N LEU A 47 36.08 2.18 7.51
CA LEU A 47 34.99 3.12 7.76
C LEU A 47 34.79 4.04 6.55
N ARG A 48 33.53 4.24 6.16
CA ARG A 48 33.12 5.16 5.09
C ARG A 48 32.60 6.46 5.65
N PHE A 49 31.83 6.40 6.73
CA PHE A 49 31.23 7.57 7.37
C PHE A 49 31.21 7.45 8.88
N ARG A 50 31.07 8.58 9.57
CA ARG A 50 30.80 8.63 11.01
C ARG A 50 29.83 9.75 11.33
N THR A 51 28.99 9.55 12.35
CA THR A 51 28.10 10.58 12.83
C THR A 51 28.80 11.57 13.75
N MET A 52 28.42 12.84 13.65
CA MET A 52 28.79 13.93 14.55
C MET A 52 27.50 14.55 15.13
N GLY A 53 27.50 14.89 16.42
CA GLY A 53 26.28 15.29 17.14
C GLY A 53 25.52 14.09 17.73
N GLY A 54 24.44 14.36 18.45
CA GLY A 54 23.65 13.36 19.19
C GLY A 54 24.34 12.77 20.43
N THR A 55 23.64 11.85 21.11
CA THR A 55 24.11 11.16 22.33
C THR A 55 24.82 9.83 22.06
N GLN A 56 24.73 9.32 20.83
CA GLN A 56 25.33 8.06 20.38
C GLN A 56 26.09 8.28 19.07
N ARG A 57 27.31 7.77 18.97
CA ARG A 57 28.11 7.87 17.75
C ARG A 57 28.05 6.57 16.96
N TRP A 58 27.64 6.70 15.72
CA TRP A 58 27.59 5.63 14.75
C TRP A 58 28.72 5.80 13.74
N ALA A 59 29.41 4.72 13.41
CA ALA A 59 30.33 4.66 12.29
C ALA A 59 29.82 3.63 11.29
N VAL A 60 29.93 3.95 10.00
CA VAL A 60 29.35 3.17 8.91
C VAL A 60 30.49 2.60 8.08
N ALA A 61 30.54 1.27 8.00
CA ALA A 61 31.41 0.51 7.10
C ALA A 61 30.57 -0.05 5.95
N ASP A 62 31.22 -0.67 4.95
CA ASP A 62 30.54 -1.19 3.76
C ASP A 62 29.33 -2.09 4.08
N ARG A 63 29.45 -2.95 5.10
CA ARG A 63 28.40 -3.91 5.50
C ARG A 63 28.15 -3.99 7.00
N ALA A 64 28.61 -3.00 7.75
CA ALA A 64 28.47 -3.01 9.20
C ALA A 64 28.22 -1.61 9.75
N LEU A 65 27.42 -1.56 10.81
CA LEU A 65 27.23 -0.37 11.61
C LEU A 65 27.94 -0.57 12.95
N TRP A 66 28.74 0.41 13.34
CA TRP A 66 29.44 0.43 14.61
C TRP A 66 28.80 1.47 15.51
N LEU A 67 28.39 1.07 16.71
CA LEU A 67 27.86 1.95 17.73
C LEU A 67 28.87 2.07 18.87
N THR A 68 29.28 3.29 19.20
CA THR A 68 30.07 3.56 20.41
C THR A 68 29.20 4.18 21.49
N LEU A 69 29.09 3.49 22.63
CA LEU A 69 28.39 3.96 23.83
C LEU A 69 29.40 4.57 24.81
N TYR A 70 29.51 5.90 24.84
CA TYR A 70 30.41 6.62 25.73
C TYR A 70 29.91 6.64 27.18
N ASP A 71 30.82 6.91 28.12
CA ASP A 71 30.46 7.20 29.50
C ASP A 71 29.87 8.61 29.62
N ALA A 72 28.83 8.77 30.44
CA ALA A 72 28.13 10.04 30.66
C ALA A 72 29.05 11.12 31.25
N ALA A 73 30.18 10.73 31.85
CA ALA A 73 31.19 11.62 32.43
C ALA A 73 32.40 11.92 31.52
N SER A 74 32.42 11.41 30.28
CA SER A 74 33.56 11.59 29.37
C SER A 74 33.33 12.74 28.39
N ASP A 75 34.24 13.72 28.38
CA ASP A 75 34.30 14.83 27.41
C ASP A 75 34.72 14.35 26.01
N GLY A 76 34.05 13.32 25.49
CA GLY A 76 34.21 12.80 24.14
C GLY A 76 35.53 12.06 23.86
N ASN A 77 36.36 11.79 24.87
CA ASN A 77 37.66 11.13 24.70
C ASN A 77 37.72 9.70 25.30
N GLN A 78 37.57 8.72 24.40
CA GLN A 78 38.26 7.42 24.27
C GLN A 78 38.05 6.22 25.23
N THR A 79 36.98 6.12 26.03
CA THR A 79 36.51 4.79 26.48
C THR A 79 34.99 4.66 26.33
N GLY A 80 34.56 3.72 25.50
CA GLY A 80 33.14 3.45 25.27
C GLY A 80 32.96 2.03 24.78
N LEU A 81 31.83 1.41 25.15
CA LEU A 81 31.48 0.07 24.67
C LEU A 81 31.23 0.15 23.16
N GLN A 82 32.04 -0.57 22.38
CA GLN A 82 31.88 -0.66 20.93
C GLN A 82 31.08 -1.89 20.56
N LEU A 83 30.00 -1.68 19.83
CA LEU A 83 29.12 -2.72 19.32
C LEU A 83 29.22 -2.72 17.80
N ARG A 84 29.42 -3.91 17.23
CA ARG A 84 29.38 -4.11 15.78
C ARG A 84 28.07 -4.79 15.43
N PHE A 85 27.36 -4.21 14.49
CA PHE A 85 26.16 -4.78 13.90
C PHE A 85 26.43 -5.10 12.43
N ASP A 86 26.43 -6.38 12.08
CA ASP A 86 26.54 -6.80 10.69
C ASP A 86 25.18 -6.72 10.00
N LEU A 87 25.14 -6.07 8.82
CA LEU A 87 23.93 -5.92 8.01
C LEU A 87 23.67 -7.23 7.25
N SER A 88 23.14 -8.22 7.95
CA SER A 88 22.93 -9.58 7.43
C SER A 88 21.95 -9.64 6.25
N GLY A 89 21.12 -8.61 6.07
CA GLY A 89 20.19 -8.50 4.93
C GLY A 89 20.80 -7.97 3.63
N ALA A 90 21.96 -7.31 3.66
CA ALA A 90 22.48 -6.52 2.53
C ALA A 90 22.98 -7.38 1.34
N SER A 91 22.70 -7.00 0.09
CA SER A 91 23.26 -7.67 -1.09
C SER A 91 24.80 -7.58 -1.12
N PRO A 92 25.55 -8.59 -1.61
CA PRO A 92 27.01 -8.52 -1.73
C PRO A 92 27.55 -7.27 -2.46
N ASN A 93 26.75 -6.73 -3.38
CA ASN A 93 27.09 -5.55 -4.17
C ASN A 93 26.55 -4.24 -3.59
N SER A 94 26.02 -4.27 -2.36
CA SER A 94 25.50 -3.08 -1.71
C SER A 94 26.61 -2.05 -1.44
N ARG A 95 26.26 -0.77 -1.54
CA ARG A 95 27.19 0.34 -1.34
C ARG A 95 26.50 1.52 -0.68
N TRP A 96 27.23 2.22 0.19
CA TRP A 96 26.76 3.46 0.78
C TRP A 96 27.01 4.64 -0.16
N GLU A 97 26.00 5.48 -0.33
CA GLU A 97 26.05 6.76 -1.03
C GLU A 97 25.67 7.86 -0.05
N ALA A 98 26.45 8.93 0.01
CA ALA A 98 26.08 10.10 0.80
C ALA A 98 24.95 10.86 0.11
N VAL A 99 23.96 11.30 0.88
CA VAL A 99 22.81 12.06 0.38
C VAL A 99 22.60 13.31 1.23
N GLU A 100 21.84 14.27 0.70
CA GLU A 100 21.49 15.49 1.42
C GLU A 100 22.72 16.32 1.84
N PRO A 101 23.48 16.89 0.87
CA PRO A 101 24.63 17.71 1.20
C PRO A 101 24.21 18.87 2.10
N LEU A 102 24.83 18.96 3.29
CA LEU A 102 24.60 20.06 4.20
C LEU A 102 25.49 21.24 3.79
N GLY A 103 24.92 22.44 3.76
CA GLY A 103 25.67 23.65 3.44
C GLY A 103 26.85 23.88 4.40
N GLY A 104 28.03 24.12 3.85
CA GLY A 104 29.27 24.31 4.62
C GLY A 104 30.18 23.08 4.65
N SER A 105 31.28 23.15 5.40
CA SER A 105 32.24 22.06 5.53
C SER A 105 32.87 22.07 6.92
N LEU A 106 33.26 20.89 7.43
CA LEU A 106 33.89 20.78 8.75
C LEU A 106 35.40 20.95 8.62
N SER A 107 36.01 21.65 9.58
CA SER A 107 37.45 21.57 9.81
C SER A 107 37.69 21.21 11.27
N PHE A 108 38.41 20.12 11.52
CA PHE A 108 38.61 19.56 12.86
C PHE A 108 39.95 18.83 12.96
N TYR A 109 40.34 18.49 14.18
CA TYR A 109 41.49 17.66 14.46
C TYR A 109 41.04 16.25 14.85
N GLU A 110 41.71 15.23 14.33
CA GLU A 110 41.62 13.85 14.80
C GLU A 110 43.05 13.42 15.18
N GLY A 111 43.28 13.23 16.49
CA GLY A 111 44.64 13.11 17.02
C GLY A 111 45.47 14.37 16.75
N ALA A 112 46.68 14.20 16.21
CA ALA A 112 47.58 15.31 15.85
C ALA A 112 47.33 15.85 14.43
N SER A 113 46.48 15.20 13.63
CA SER A 113 46.25 15.55 12.23
C SER A 113 45.06 16.49 12.08
N ARG A 114 45.21 17.50 11.20
CA ARG A 114 44.15 18.45 10.86
C ARG A 114 43.48 18.06 9.55
N TYR A 115 42.15 18.03 9.56
CA TYR A 115 41.33 17.82 8.38
C TYR A 115 40.51 19.07 8.13
N GLU A 116 40.56 19.59 6.90
CA GLU A 116 39.91 20.84 6.52
C GLU A 116 38.92 20.61 5.40
N ARG A 117 37.84 21.40 5.42
CA ARG A 117 36.78 21.41 4.40
C ARG A 117 36.17 20.03 4.11
N VAL A 118 36.02 19.21 5.14
CA VAL A 118 35.39 17.88 5.02
C VAL A 118 33.87 18.05 4.82
N PRO A 119 33.29 17.45 3.76
CA PRO A 119 31.84 17.51 3.50
C PRO A 119 31.01 16.95 4.65
N GLN A 120 29.78 17.44 4.75
CA GLN A 120 28.79 16.99 5.73
C GLN A 120 27.49 16.64 5.01
N TRP A 121 26.82 15.60 5.49
CA TRP A 121 25.65 15.01 4.84
C TRP A 121 24.53 14.79 5.85
N GLY A 122 23.28 15.01 5.43
CA GLY A 122 22.07 14.81 6.24
C GLY A 122 21.67 13.34 6.36
N GLY A 123 22.08 12.52 5.38
CA GLY A 123 21.81 11.10 5.35
C GLY A 123 22.80 10.27 4.53
N LEU A 124 22.69 8.95 4.65
CA LEU A 124 23.41 7.94 3.88
C LEU A 124 22.43 6.92 3.32
N ARG A 125 22.54 6.58 2.04
CA ARG A 125 21.72 5.58 1.36
C ARG A 125 22.55 4.33 1.04
N LEU A 126 22.19 3.20 1.63
CA LEU A 126 22.72 1.89 1.25
C LEU A 126 21.92 1.37 0.05
N ARG A 127 22.55 1.40 -1.12
CA ARG A 127 22.01 0.83 -2.36
C ARG A 127 22.00 -0.69 -2.29
N GLY A 128 20.91 -1.32 -2.72
CA GLY A 128 20.78 -2.78 -2.78
C GLY A 128 20.82 -3.43 -1.40
N TYR A 129 20.19 -2.79 -0.41
CA TYR A 129 20.04 -3.39 0.92
C TYR A 129 19.23 -4.69 0.85
N ARG A 130 18.14 -4.72 0.09
CA ARG A 130 17.53 -5.97 -0.38
C ARG A 130 17.18 -5.83 -1.84
N GLU A 131 16.72 -6.92 -2.43
CA GLU A 131 16.13 -6.89 -3.76
C GLU A 131 15.00 -5.86 -3.80
N GLY A 132 15.15 -4.85 -4.65
CA GLY A 132 14.18 -3.79 -4.77
C GLY A 132 14.11 -2.81 -3.60
N VAL A 133 14.99 -2.88 -2.59
CA VAL A 133 14.91 -2.02 -1.41
C VAL A 133 16.27 -1.42 -1.07
N ASP A 134 16.34 -0.10 -1.05
CA ASP A 134 17.46 0.63 -0.47
C ASP A 134 17.18 0.96 1.00
N LEU A 135 18.24 1.18 1.79
CA LEU A 135 18.12 1.60 3.18
C LEU A 135 18.70 3.01 3.33
N LEU A 136 17.89 3.97 3.77
CA LEU A 136 18.31 5.33 4.04
C LEU A 136 18.50 5.53 5.55
N LEU A 137 19.72 5.81 5.99
CA LEU A 137 20.02 6.34 7.33
C LEU A 137 20.01 7.87 7.28
N GLY A 138 18.94 8.47 7.78
CA GLY A 138 18.77 9.92 7.89
C GLY A 138 18.91 10.42 9.33
N SER A 139 18.77 11.72 9.48
CA SER A 139 18.77 12.39 10.77
C SER A 139 17.68 13.44 10.85
N ASP A 140 17.10 13.61 12.03
CA ASP A 140 16.04 14.59 12.28
C ASP A 140 16.16 15.17 13.69
N SER A 141 15.15 15.92 14.14
CA SER A 141 15.15 16.57 15.46
C SER A 141 15.13 15.60 16.64
N ALA A 142 14.76 14.32 16.45
CA ALA A 142 14.74 13.30 17.50
C ALA A 142 15.91 12.30 17.40
N GLY A 143 16.79 12.43 16.40
CA GLY A 143 18.03 11.67 16.28
C GLY A 143 18.18 10.97 14.93
N LEU A 144 18.81 9.80 14.93
CA LEU A 144 18.96 8.99 13.72
C LEU A 144 17.67 8.24 13.39
N ARG A 145 17.33 8.25 12.10
CA ARG A 145 16.19 7.55 11.52
C ARG A 145 16.67 6.62 10.41
N VAL A 146 15.97 5.52 10.22
CA VAL A 146 16.13 4.65 9.06
C VAL A 146 14.81 4.60 8.29
N THR A 147 14.90 4.60 6.97
CA THR A 147 13.78 4.47 6.04
C THR A 147 14.13 3.41 5.02
N LEU A 148 13.21 2.49 4.75
CA LEU A 148 13.36 1.53 3.67
C LEU A 148 12.73 2.17 2.43
N LEU A 149 13.52 2.26 1.36
CA LEU A 149 13.11 2.90 0.13
C LEU A 149 12.89 1.81 -0.92
N PRO A 150 11.63 1.50 -1.28
CA PRO A 150 11.39 0.67 -2.45
C PRO A 150 12.00 1.36 -3.67
N THR A 151 12.70 0.57 -4.48
CA THR A 151 13.42 1.00 -5.70
C THR A 151 12.93 0.27 -6.95
N MET A 152 12.01 -0.67 -6.77
CA MET A 152 11.25 -1.32 -7.83
C MET A 152 9.83 -1.60 -7.32
N LEU A 153 8.89 -1.70 -8.25
CA LEU A 153 7.52 -2.06 -7.96
C LEU A 153 7.42 -3.53 -7.47
N GLY A 154 6.58 -3.80 -6.47
CA GLY A 154 6.48 -5.11 -5.82
C GLY A 154 7.65 -5.44 -4.88
N ALA A 155 8.49 -4.45 -4.53
CA ALA A 155 9.55 -4.63 -3.55
C ALA A 155 8.95 -4.91 -2.16
N VAL A 156 9.13 -6.13 -1.67
CA VAL A 156 8.65 -6.50 -0.33
C VAL A 156 9.54 -5.84 0.73
N LEU A 157 9.00 -4.83 1.40
CA LEU A 157 9.72 -4.11 2.44
C LEU A 157 9.85 -4.97 3.70
N PRO A 158 11.07 -5.18 4.22
CA PRO A 158 11.24 -5.98 5.43
C PRO A 158 10.70 -5.23 6.65
N ARG A 159 9.78 -5.86 7.40
CA ARG A 159 9.27 -5.33 8.68
C ARG A 159 10.32 -5.05 9.74
N ALA A 160 11.49 -5.66 9.61
CA ALA A 160 12.63 -5.38 10.45
C ALA A 160 13.95 -5.54 9.70
N ILE A 161 14.93 -4.70 10.04
CA ILE A 161 16.29 -4.86 9.56
C ILE A 161 16.98 -5.92 10.41
N PRO A 162 17.40 -7.08 9.85
CA PRO A 162 18.16 -8.04 10.60
C PRO A 162 19.58 -7.53 10.77
N LEU A 163 20.06 -7.63 12.00
CA LEU A 163 21.42 -7.34 12.39
C LEU A 163 21.96 -8.51 13.20
N GLU A 164 23.24 -8.77 13.04
CA GLU A 164 23.98 -9.64 13.95
C GLU A 164 24.84 -8.77 14.86
N LEU A 165 24.61 -8.86 16.17
CA LEU A 165 25.36 -8.12 17.18
C LEU A 165 26.61 -8.90 17.57
N HIS A 166 27.77 -8.24 17.50
CA HIS A 166 29.04 -8.79 17.95
C HIS A 166 29.65 -7.93 19.07
N GLY A 167 30.38 -8.60 19.98
CA GLY A 167 31.18 -7.95 21.01
C GLY A 167 30.49 -7.71 22.36
N ALA A 168 29.21 -8.07 22.49
CA ALA A 168 28.47 -8.01 23.76
C ALA A 168 27.23 -8.93 23.73
N SER A 169 26.73 -9.32 24.90
CA SER A 169 25.38 -9.87 25.01
C SER A 169 24.37 -8.74 25.09
N ALA A 170 23.12 -8.99 24.69
CA ALA A 170 22.06 -8.01 24.80
C ALA A 170 20.78 -8.67 25.29
N THR A 171 19.98 -7.92 26.03
CA THR A 171 18.56 -8.20 26.31
C THR A 171 17.72 -7.01 25.89
N LEU A 172 16.41 -7.22 25.75
CA LEU A 172 15.50 -6.13 25.43
C LEU A 172 15.29 -5.24 26.66
N GLY A 173 15.40 -3.93 26.49
CA GLY A 173 15.03 -2.95 27.50
C GLY A 173 13.54 -2.99 27.84
N ALA A 174 13.16 -2.46 29.00
CA ALA A 174 11.76 -2.50 29.47
C ALA A 174 10.76 -1.81 28.52
N ASP A 175 11.22 -0.85 27.70
CA ASP A 175 10.40 -0.12 26.72
C ASP A 175 10.33 -0.82 25.35
N GLY A 176 11.05 -1.93 25.16
CA GLY A 176 11.11 -2.62 23.86
C GLY A 176 11.84 -1.85 22.75
N ALA A 177 12.38 -0.67 23.04
CA ALA A 177 12.92 0.26 22.06
C ALA A 177 14.43 0.48 22.18
N ALA A 178 15.06 -0.15 23.17
CA ALA A 178 16.49 -0.13 23.37
C ALA A 178 16.99 -1.53 23.76
N LEU A 179 18.28 -1.76 23.54
CA LEU A 179 18.98 -2.96 24.00
C LEU A 179 19.70 -2.63 25.30
N ALA A 180 19.49 -3.46 26.32
CA ALA A 180 20.35 -3.54 27.49
C ALA A 180 21.55 -4.42 27.14
N VAL A 181 22.69 -3.80 26.83
CA VAL A 181 23.88 -4.47 26.32
C VAL A 181 24.89 -4.65 27.45
N SER A 182 25.43 -5.87 27.60
CA SER A 182 26.37 -6.23 28.66
C SER A 182 27.68 -6.77 28.09
N ASN A 183 28.80 -6.23 28.58
CA ASN A 183 30.14 -6.75 28.29
C ASN A 183 31.00 -6.69 29.56
N GLY A 184 31.45 -7.85 30.05
CA GLY A 184 32.36 -7.91 31.19
C GLY A 184 31.80 -7.37 32.52
N GLY A 185 30.48 -7.29 32.68
CA GLY A 185 29.81 -6.76 33.88
C GLY A 185 29.35 -5.30 33.78
N GLU A 186 29.76 -4.56 32.74
CA GLU A 186 29.17 -3.25 32.42
C GLU A 186 27.89 -3.43 31.62
N GLN A 187 26.79 -2.82 32.08
CA GLN A 187 25.51 -2.80 31.36
C GLN A 187 25.20 -1.38 30.86
N ARG A 188 24.89 -1.23 29.58
CA ARG A 188 24.58 0.06 28.94
C ARG A 188 23.36 -0.05 28.03
N MET A 189 22.65 1.06 27.82
CA MET A 189 21.51 1.12 26.91
C MET A 189 21.96 1.57 25.51
N ALA A 190 21.79 0.70 24.52
CA ALA A 190 21.95 1.02 23.11
C ALA A 190 20.58 1.32 22.49
N ARG A 191 20.46 2.44 21.78
CA ARG A 191 19.25 2.78 21.01
C ARG A 191 19.59 2.60 19.55
N LEU A 192 18.76 1.86 18.83
CA LEU A 192 18.90 1.71 17.38
C LEU A 192 18.18 2.87 16.68
N PRO A 193 18.56 3.23 15.44
CA PRO A 193 17.87 4.29 14.71
C PRO A 193 16.37 4.01 14.60
N ARG A 194 15.54 5.05 14.70
CA ARG A 194 14.07 4.91 14.66
C ARG A 194 13.57 4.72 13.23
N GLY A 195 12.30 4.35 13.04
CA GLY A 195 11.65 4.30 11.71
C GLY A 195 11.24 2.90 11.25
N VAL A 196 12.08 1.88 11.47
CA VAL A 196 11.73 0.47 11.27
C VAL A 196 12.17 -0.37 12.46
N ALA A 197 11.57 -1.54 12.67
CA ALA A 197 12.04 -2.46 13.69
C ALA A 197 13.41 -3.04 13.33
N TRP A 198 14.14 -3.51 14.34
CA TRP A 198 15.43 -4.18 14.16
C TRP A 198 15.35 -5.57 14.78
N ARG A 199 15.75 -6.60 14.01
CA ARG A 199 15.88 -7.96 14.51
C ARG A 199 17.35 -8.23 14.79
N VAL A 200 17.72 -8.25 16.07
CA VAL A 200 19.10 -8.37 16.49
C VAL A 200 19.36 -9.79 16.97
N ALA A 201 20.13 -10.55 16.19
CA ALA A 201 20.70 -11.82 16.63
C ALA A 201 21.87 -11.55 17.57
N THR A 202 21.83 -12.11 18.78
CA THR A 202 22.90 -11.98 19.77
C THR A 202 23.92 -13.11 19.62
N PRO A 203 25.13 -12.97 20.18
CA PRO A 203 26.12 -14.06 20.18
C PRO A 203 25.65 -15.34 20.92
N SER A 204 24.64 -15.24 21.79
CA SER A 204 24.03 -16.39 22.48
C SER A 204 23.04 -17.16 21.61
N GLY A 205 22.71 -16.67 20.41
CA GLY A 205 21.71 -17.25 19.51
C GLY A 205 20.29 -16.73 19.74
N ASP A 206 20.09 -15.81 20.67
CA ASP A 206 18.79 -15.17 20.87
C ASP A 206 18.50 -14.16 19.77
N VAL A 207 17.24 -14.04 19.36
CA VAL A 207 16.81 -13.01 18.39
C VAL A 207 15.87 -12.03 19.08
N LEU A 208 16.37 -10.82 19.30
CA LEU A 208 15.62 -9.73 19.92
C LEU A 208 14.97 -8.87 18.85
N THR A 209 13.71 -8.47 19.04
CA THR A 209 13.04 -7.50 18.17
C THR A 209 12.98 -6.15 18.88
N VAL A 210 13.83 -5.22 18.47
CA VAL A 210 13.80 -3.83 18.94
C VAL A 210 12.80 -3.07 18.07
N ARG A 211 11.70 -2.65 18.67
CA ARG A 211 10.67 -1.89 17.95
C ARG A 211 11.10 -0.42 17.91
N PRO A 212 10.74 0.34 16.85
CA PRO A 212 10.85 1.78 16.92
C PRO A 212 10.14 2.22 18.20
N THR A 213 10.72 3.17 18.94
CA THR A 213 9.93 3.85 19.95
C THR A 213 8.78 4.49 19.18
N ALA A 214 7.58 3.93 19.26
CA ALA A 214 6.40 4.75 19.22
C ALA A 214 6.68 5.75 20.34
N THR A 215 6.98 7.00 20.01
CA THR A 215 6.73 8.02 21.01
C THR A 215 5.35 7.69 21.51
N ALA A 216 5.23 7.37 22.80
CA ALA A 216 3.94 7.36 23.48
C ALA A 216 3.43 8.81 23.48
N ARG A 217 3.17 9.34 22.28
CA ARG A 217 1.99 10.13 22.05
C ARG A 217 0.89 9.08 22.05
N GLY A 218 -0.10 9.27 22.90
CA GLY A 218 -1.16 8.29 23.14
C GLY A 218 -1.99 8.05 21.87
N ASP A 219 -3.24 7.70 22.06
CA ASP A 219 -4.25 7.53 21.01
C ASP A 219 -4.59 8.85 20.25
N ALA A 220 -3.58 9.64 19.87
CA ALA A 220 -3.73 10.75 18.96
C ALA A 220 -4.14 10.18 17.60
N PRO A 221 -5.28 10.63 17.06
CA PRO A 221 -5.82 10.07 15.83
C PRO A 221 -4.99 10.54 14.62
N SER A 222 -5.04 9.77 13.52
CA SER A 222 -4.34 10.12 12.28
C SER A 222 -5.17 11.14 11.52
N THR A 223 -4.62 12.31 11.21
CA THR A 223 -5.36 13.28 10.39
C THR A 223 -5.22 12.96 8.91
N PHE A 224 -6.35 12.93 8.21
CA PHE A 224 -6.42 12.73 6.76
C PHE A 224 -6.73 14.05 6.07
N SER A 225 -5.94 14.39 5.06
CA SER A 225 -6.13 15.59 4.24
C SER A 225 -6.29 15.20 2.78
N LEU A 226 -7.41 15.59 2.17
CA LEU A 226 -7.63 15.42 0.73
C LEU A 226 -6.74 16.42 -0.03
N LEU A 227 -5.71 15.91 -0.73
CA LEU A 227 -4.75 16.72 -1.48
C LEU A 227 -5.18 16.96 -2.92
N TYR A 228 -5.75 15.92 -3.55
CA TYR A 228 -6.22 15.93 -4.93
C TYR A 228 -7.54 15.19 -5.00
N SER A 229 -8.49 15.72 -5.77
CA SER A 229 -9.70 15.03 -6.16
C SER A 229 -10.18 15.56 -7.50
N SER A 230 -10.61 14.66 -8.40
CA SER A 230 -11.10 15.02 -9.71
C SER A 230 -12.22 14.07 -10.13
N PHE A 231 -13.21 14.63 -10.84
CA PHE A 231 -14.12 13.81 -11.65
C PHE A 231 -13.37 13.22 -12.84
N LEU A 232 -13.92 12.13 -13.36
CA LEU A 232 -13.41 11.43 -14.52
C LEU A 232 -14.59 10.81 -15.25
N GLY A 233 -14.91 11.38 -16.41
CA GLY A 233 -16.11 11.02 -17.13
C GLY A 233 -16.59 12.11 -18.09
N SER A 234 -17.72 11.81 -18.71
CA SER A 234 -18.46 12.69 -19.62
C SER A 234 -19.96 12.45 -19.47
N GLU A 235 -20.75 12.52 -20.55
CA GLU A 235 -22.21 12.61 -20.53
C GLU A 235 -23.01 11.40 -20.00
N ALA A 236 -22.36 10.34 -19.51
CA ALA A 236 -23.02 9.09 -19.15
C ALA A 236 -22.52 8.51 -17.82
N THR A 237 -22.50 7.18 -17.69
CA THR A 237 -21.97 6.50 -16.50
C THR A 237 -20.51 6.16 -16.71
N ASP A 238 -19.67 6.63 -15.80
CA ASP A 238 -18.25 6.38 -15.75
C ASP A 238 -17.89 5.86 -14.35
N GLU A 239 -17.31 4.66 -14.26
CA GLU A 239 -16.94 4.05 -12.99
C GLU A 239 -15.47 3.63 -13.01
N LEU A 240 -14.78 3.79 -11.87
CA LEU A 240 -13.40 3.36 -11.66
C LEU A 240 -13.36 2.34 -10.52
N TYR A 241 -12.87 1.14 -10.80
CA TYR A 241 -12.96 -0.02 -9.90
C TYR A 241 -11.68 -0.38 -9.19
N LYS A 242 -10.52 -0.25 -9.84
CA LYS A 242 -9.22 -0.61 -9.25
C LYS A 242 -8.19 0.48 -9.49
N VAL A 243 -7.31 0.71 -8.52
CA VAL A 243 -6.30 1.76 -8.54
C VAL A 243 -4.91 1.23 -8.21
N LYS A 244 -3.91 1.77 -8.89
CA LYS A 244 -2.50 1.57 -8.57
C LYS A 244 -1.70 2.86 -8.73
N GLY A 245 -0.88 3.18 -7.73
CA GLY A 245 0.01 4.31 -7.75
C GLY A 245 1.45 3.94 -8.08
N LEU A 246 2.13 4.78 -8.88
CA LEU A 246 3.55 4.67 -9.16
C LEU A 246 4.20 6.06 -9.19
N GLY A 247 4.91 6.40 -8.12
CA GLY A 247 5.55 7.72 -8.01
C GLY A 247 4.51 8.84 -7.91
N ASN A 248 4.40 9.66 -8.96
CA ASN A 248 3.40 10.74 -9.09
C ASN A 248 2.23 10.34 -10.00
N ASP A 249 2.23 9.11 -10.52
CA ASP A 249 1.18 8.64 -11.40
C ASP A 249 0.16 7.82 -10.61
N LEU A 250 -1.11 8.11 -10.85
CA LEU A 250 -2.25 7.31 -10.43
C LEU A 250 -2.82 6.63 -11.67
N TYR A 251 -2.93 5.31 -11.61
CA TYR A 251 -3.55 4.49 -12.65
C TYR A 251 -4.85 3.90 -12.12
N ALA A 252 -5.90 3.88 -12.94
CA ALA A 252 -7.12 3.16 -12.60
C ALA A 252 -7.74 2.47 -13.81
N VAL A 253 -8.57 1.47 -13.54
CA VAL A 253 -9.36 0.77 -14.55
C VAL A 253 -10.84 0.78 -14.16
N GLY A 254 -11.72 0.76 -15.14
CA GLY A 254 -13.16 0.58 -14.96
C GLY A 254 -13.88 0.52 -16.30
N TYR A 255 -15.04 1.17 -16.41
CA TYR A 255 -15.78 1.28 -17.67
C TYR A 255 -16.45 2.65 -17.84
N THR A 256 -16.85 2.92 -19.08
CA THR A 256 -17.68 4.06 -19.47
C THR A 256 -18.85 3.58 -20.31
N SER A 257 -20.03 4.16 -20.14
CA SER A 257 -21.15 4.04 -21.09
C SER A 257 -21.30 5.28 -21.97
N ALA A 258 -20.34 6.21 -21.90
CA ALA A 258 -20.40 7.46 -22.62
C ALA A 258 -20.11 7.26 -24.10
N SER A 259 -20.88 7.95 -24.93
CA SER A 259 -20.65 8.00 -26.37
C SER A 259 -19.43 8.85 -26.74
N ILE A 260 -18.99 9.74 -25.85
CA ILE A 260 -17.82 10.58 -26.01
C ILE A 260 -17.03 10.61 -24.70
N PHE A 261 -16.17 9.62 -24.49
CA PHE A 261 -15.21 9.70 -23.38
C PHE A 261 -13.98 10.56 -23.78
N PRO A 262 -13.37 11.35 -22.87
CA PRO A 262 -12.19 12.15 -23.20
C PRO A 262 -10.99 11.26 -23.59
N THR A 263 -10.63 11.22 -24.89
CA THR A 263 -9.52 10.41 -25.41
C THR A 263 -8.48 11.24 -26.18
N ARG A 264 -7.31 10.64 -26.45
CA ARG A 264 -6.31 11.22 -27.38
C ARG A 264 -6.73 11.02 -28.84
N PRO A 265 -6.48 12.01 -29.73
CA PRO A 265 -6.71 11.85 -31.16
C PRO A 265 -5.99 10.62 -31.74
N GLY A 266 -6.72 9.74 -32.42
CA GLY A 266 -6.18 8.52 -33.05
C GLY A 266 -6.30 7.24 -32.22
N LEU A 267 -6.90 7.31 -31.03
CA LEU A 267 -7.34 6.14 -30.25
C LEU A 267 -8.83 5.86 -30.50
N PHE A 268 -9.28 4.65 -30.16
CA PHE A 268 -10.60 4.11 -30.51
C PHE A 268 -11.76 5.05 -30.12
N SER A 269 -12.82 5.04 -30.93
CA SER A 269 -14.04 5.80 -30.68
C SER A 269 -14.95 4.96 -29.80
N THR A 270 -15.44 5.53 -28.71
CA THR A 270 -16.60 5.03 -27.97
C THR A 270 -17.81 5.08 -28.91
N GLN A 271 -18.24 3.94 -29.46
CA GLN A 271 -19.45 3.85 -30.29
C GLN A 271 -20.51 2.92 -29.68
N HIS A 272 -20.19 2.26 -28.56
CA HIS A 272 -20.99 1.17 -28.01
C HIS A 272 -21.42 1.46 -26.57
N VAL A 273 -22.19 0.52 -26.01
CA VAL A 273 -23.01 0.75 -24.81
C VAL A 273 -22.15 0.79 -23.55
N ILE A 274 -21.08 -0.01 -23.46
CA ILE A 274 -20.15 -0.06 -22.31
C ILE A 274 -18.75 -0.42 -22.82
N ASP A 275 -17.76 0.43 -22.58
CA ASP A 275 -16.36 0.22 -22.96
C ASP A 275 -15.46 0.17 -21.71
N ALA A 276 -14.52 -0.77 -21.65
CA ALA A 276 -13.50 -0.82 -20.60
C ALA A 276 -12.51 0.35 -20.75
N VAL A 277 -12.19 1.03 -19.65
CA VAL A 277 -11.29 2.20 -19.65
C VAL A 277 -10.10 2.01 -18.72
N VAL A 278 -8.96 2.58 -19.12
CA VAL A 278 -7.75 2.65 -18.29
C VAL A 278 -7.30 4.10 -18.24
N VAL A 279 -7.16 4.64 -17.04
CA VAL A 279 -6.83 6.05 -16.83
C VAL A 279 -5.47 6.16 -16.16
N ARG A 280 -4.64 7.10 -16.63
CA ARG A 280 -3.46 7.60 -15.92
C ARG A 280 -3.66 9.08 -15.61
N VAL A 281 -3.23 9.52 -14.43
CA VAL A 281 -3.17 10.94 -14.06
C VAL A 281 -1.83 11.19 -13.37
N ASP A 282 -1.05 12.16 -13.88
CA ASP A 282 0.07 12.73 -13.11
C ASP A 282 -0.50 13.79 -12.17
N ILE A 283 -0.46 13.52 -10.87
CA ILE A 283 -1.05 14.40 -9.85
C ILE A 283 -0.23 15.68 -9.60
N THR A 284 0.97 15.80 -10.16
CA THR A 284 1.86 16.96 -9.98
C THR A 284 1.83 17.96 -11.13
N ASP A 285 1.40 17.53 -12.31
CA ASP A 285 1.27 18.40 -13.47
C ASP A 285 -0.17 18.36 -14.00
N PRO A 286 -0.99 19.37 -13.65
CA PRO A 286 -2.34 19.53 -14.16
C PRO A 286 -2.40 19.97 -15.63
N SER A 287 -1.34 19.77 -16.40
CA SER A 287 -1.30 19.99 -17.84
C SER A 287 -0.69 18.80 -18.58
N ASP A 288 0.11 17.98 -17.89
CA ASP A 288 0.51 16.64 -18.30
C ASP A 288 -0.51 15.60 -17.83
N TYR A 289 -1.79 15.90 -18.04
CA TYR A 289 -2.79 14.86 -18.05
C TYR A 289 -2.56 14.02 -19.29
N MET A 290 -1.70 13.02 -19.17
CA MET A 290 -1.88 11.79 -19.93
C MET A 290 -3.20 11.15 -19.47
N ILE A 291 -4.34 11.85 -19.65
CA ILE A 291 -5.68 11.27 -19.57
C ILE A 291 -5.58 9.97 -20.33
N ALA A 292 -6.01 8.92 -19.66
CA ALA A 292 -6.68 7.79 -20.26
C ALA A 292 -6.73 7.86 -21.79
N LEU A 293 -5.64 7.50 -22.42
CA LEU A 293 -5.53 6.14 -22.87
C LEU A 293 -6.84 5.35 -22.84
N LEU A 294 -7.78 5.72 -23.70
CA LEU A 294 -8.71 4.75 -24.22
C LEU A 294 -7.87 3.77 -25.06
N ILE A 295 -7.18 2.83 -24.41
CA ILE A 295 -7.41 1.49 -24.90
C ILE A 295 -8.78 1.22 -24.32
N ALA A 296 -9.77 1.51 -25.14
CA ALA A 296 -10.86 0.60 -25.16
C ALA A 296 -10.13 -0.69 -25.48
N VAL A 297 -9.97 -1.53 -24.47
CA VAL A 297 -9.59 -2.91 -24.68
C VAL A 297 -10.86 -3.51 -25.29
N GLY A 298 -11.35 -2.96 -26.42
CA GLY A 298 -12.77 -2.62 -26.54
C GLY A 298 -13.03 -1.62 -27.67
N GLY A 299 -12.28 -1.74 -28.77
CA GLY A 299 -12.80 -1.33 -30.08
C GLY A 299 -13.78 -2.37 -30.62
N GLY A 300 -14.42 -3.10 -29.70
CA GLY A 300 -15.32 -4.20 -29.96
C GLY A 300 -16.65 -3.72 -30.51
N ASP A 301 -17.50 -4.66 -30.88
CA ASP A 301 -18.83 -4.42 -31.43
C ASP A 301 -19.93 -4.40 -30.34
N LEU A 302 -19.59 -4.71 -29.08
CA LEU A 302 -20.50 -4.88 -27.96
C LEU A 302 -19.93 -4.31 -26.62
N GLU A 303 -19.97 -5.05 -25.51
CA GLU A 303 -19.72 -4.58 -24.14
C GLU A 303 -18.41 -5.11 -23.56
N GLU A 304 -17.65 -4.23 -22.90
CA GLU A 304 -16.40 -4.54 -22.21
C GLU A 304 -16.33 -3.98 -20.79
N PHE A 305 -15.88 -4.78 -19.83
CA PHE A 305 -15.63 -4.33 -18.45
C PHE A 305 -14.18 -4.56 -18.06
N GLY A 306 -13.49 -3.51 -17.59
CA GLY A 306 -12.18 -3.61 -16.98
C GLY A 306 -12.30 -3.86 -15.47
N ASN A 307 -11.86 -5.03 -15.01
CA ASN A 307 -12.08 -5.48 -13.63
C ASN A 307 -10.87 -5.26 -12.72
N ASP A 308 -9.64 -5.39 -13.22
CA ASP A 308 -8.43 -5.22 -12.41
C ASP A 308 -7.19 -4.79 -13.23
N ILE A 309 -6.23 -4.18 -12.54
CA ILE A 309 -5.00 -3.63 -13.11
C ILE A 309 -3.76 -3.94 -12.27
N ALA A 310 -2.69 -4.36 -12.94
CA ALA A 310 -1.36 -4.50 -12.37
C ALA A 310 -0.31 -3.74 -13.20
N LEU A 311 0.82 -3.40 -12.59
CA LEU A 311 1.92 -2.72 -13.27
C LEU A 311 3.23 -3.48 -13.11
N ASP A 312 4.08 -3.46 -14.14
CA ASP A 312 5.47 -3.93 -14.04
C ASP A 312 6.46 -2.85 -13.65
N SER A 313 7.70 -3.26 -13.37
CA SER A 313 8.79 -2.35 -12.99
C SER A 313 9.17 -1.32 -14.06
N SER A 314 8.71 -1.51 -15.30
CA SER A 314 8.88 -0.55 -16.40
C SER A 314 7.65 0.36 -16.56
N GLY A 315 6.63 0.21 -15.72
CA GLY A 315 5.36 0.93 -15.77
C GLY A 315 4.41 0.43 -16.85
N ASN A 316 4.65 -0.75 -17.45
CA ASN A 316 3.66 -1.34 -18.34
C ASN A 316 2.45 -1.79 -17.54
N LEU A 317 1.27 -1.56 -18.10
CA LEU A 317 -0.02 -1.85 -17.49
C LEU A 317 -0.51 -3.22 -17.95
N TYR A 318 -1.09 -3.98 -17.05
CA TYR A 318 -1.72 -5.27 -17.33
C TYR A 318 -3.15 -5.17 -16.84
N VAL A 319 -4.09 -5.33 -17.77
CA VAL A 319 -5.51 -5.11 -17.53
C VAL A 319 -6.25 -6.39 -17.87
N VAL A 320 -7.18 -6.76 -17.01
CA VAL A 320 -8.04 -7.91 -17.21
C VAL A 320 -9.50 -7.52 -17.07
N GLY A 321 -10.35 -8.32 -17.68
CA GLY A 321 -11.77 -8.03 -17.71
C GLY A 321 -12.55 -9.09 -18.47
N GLU A 322 -13.74 -8.69 -18.91
CA GLU A 322 -14.63 -9.51 -19.71
C GLU A 322 -15.13 -8.74 -20.94
N THR A 323 -15.37 -9.45 -22.03
CA THR A 323 -15.87 -8.92 -23.29
C THR A 323 -16.80 -9.92 -23.96
N ASN A 324 -17.85 -9.42 -24.61
CA ASN A 324 -18.68 -10.21 -25.53
C ASN A 324 -18.46 -9.78 -27.00
N SER A 325 -17.44 -8.98 -27.27
CA SER A 325 -17.12 -8.47 -28.60
C SER A 325 -16.29 -9.45 -29.42
N THR A 326 -16.74 -9.69 -30.65
CA THR A 326 -16.02 -10.50 -31.64
C THR A 326 -14.86 -9.75 -32.28
N THR A 327 -14.86 -8.42 -32.16
CA THR A 327 -13.88 -7.51 -32.76
C THR A 327 -12.90 -6.90 -31.76
N PHE A 328 -12.89 -7.40 -30.52
CA PHE A 328 -11.98 -6.99 -29.47
C PHE A 328 -10.50 -7.09 -29.93
N PRO A 329 -9.63 -6.12 -29.57
CA PRO A 329 -8.28 -6.03 -30.10
C PRO A 329 -7.33 -7.09 -29.52
N VAL A 330 -6.97 -8.09 -30.32
CA VAL A 330 -5.95 -9.10 -30.00
C VAL A 330 -4.66 -8.89 -30.79
N THR A 331 -3.53 -9.34 -30.26
CA THR A 331 -2.22 -9.23 -30.93
C THR A 331 -1.84 -10.49 -31.68
N ALA A 332 -1.12 -10.34 -32.79
CA ALA A 332 -0.61 -11.48 -33.55
C ALA A 332 0.31 -12.37 -32.71
N GLY A 333 0.04 -13.68 -32.66
CA GLY A 333 0.81 -14.62 -31.85
C GLY A 333 0.39 -14.68 -30.37
N ALA A 334 -0.71 -14.02 -30.00
CA ALA A 334 -1.36 -14.22 -28.70
C ALA A 334 -1.81 -15.68 -28.51
N TYR A 335 -2.01 -16.07 -27.25
CA TYR A 335 -2.45 -17.39 -26.85
C TYR A 335 -3.78 -17.77 -27.49
N ASP A 336 -4.74 -16.84 -27.45
CA ASP A 336 -6.01 -16.94 -28.13
C ASP A 336 -6.38 -15.63 -28.82
N THR A 337 -6.73 -15.74 -30.10
CA THR A 337 -7.14 -14.64 -30.96
C THR A 337 -8.62 -14.73 -31.36
N SER A 338 -9.39 -15.64 -30.77
CA SER A 338 -10.79 -15.88 -31.10
C SER A 338 -11.66 -15.70 -29.85
N PHE A 339 -12.84 -15.13 -30.05
CA PHE A 339 -13.91 -15.13 -29.07
C PHE A 339 -14.67 -16.46 -29.17
N ASN A 340 -14.73 -17.24 -28.09
CA ASN A 340 -15.13 -18.65 -28.11
C ASN A 340 -16.50 -18.95 -27.49
N GLY A 341 -17.12 -17.98 -26.81
CA GLY A 341 -18.33 -18.23 -26.01
C GLY A 341 -19.38 -17.13 -26.06
N VAL A 342 -20.02 -16.89 -24.92
CA VAL A 342 -21.00 -15.80 -24.71
C VAL A 342 -20.32 -14.57 -24.12
N LEU A 343 -19.27 -14.79 -23.33
CA LEU A 343 -18.46 -13.77 -22.69
C LEU A 343 -17.11 -14.40 -22.40
N ASP A 344 -16.03 -13.81 -22.90
CA ASP A 344 -14.68 -14.30 -22.64
C ASP A 344 -13.94 -13.35 -21.73
N ALA A 345 -13.04 -13.91 -20.91
CA ALA A 345 -12.07 -13.09 -20.23
C ALA A 345 -11.05 -12.56 -21.24
N PHE A 346 -10.50 -11.39 -20.96
CA PHE A 346 -9.37 -10.87 -21.71
C PHE A 346 -8.18 -10.54 -20.81
N VAL A 347 -7.00 -10.52 -21.41
CA VAL A 347 -5.77 -9.99 -20.81
C VAL A 347 -5.11 -9.05 -21.82
N ALA A 348 -4.80 -7.83 -21.40
CA ALA A 348 -4.13 -6.84 -22.22
C ALA A 348 -2.92 -6.24 -21.49
N LYS A 349 -1.77 -6.20 -22.19
CA LYS A 349 -0.55 -5.51 -21.75
C LYS A 349 -0.36 -4.24 -22.57
N LEU A 350 -0.08 -3.15 -21.89
CA LEU A 350 0.00 -1.80 -22.45
C LEU A 350 1.31 -1.17 -22.00
N SER A 351 1.93 -0.37 -22.87
CA SER A 351 3.10 0.44 -22.45
C SER A 351 2.69 1.51 -21.41
N PRO A 352 3.63 2.21 -20.74
CA PRO A 352 3.28 3.35 -19.88
C PRO A 352 2.61 4.50 -20.64
N SER A 353 2.97 4.64 -21.92
CA SER A 353 2.28 5.55 -22.86
C SER A 353 0.97 4.99 -23.40
N GLY A 354 0.73 3.71 -23.09
CA GLY A 354 -0.48 2.97 -23.34
C GLY A 354 -0.76 2.51 -24.76
N THR A 355 0.27 2.43 -25.58
CA THR A 355 0.24 1.56 -26.74
C THR A 355 -0.05 0.12 -26.32
N LEU A 356 -1.01 -0.54 -26.96
CA LEU A 356 -1.28 -1.98 -26.81
C LEU A 356 -0.04 -2.79 -27.26
N LEU A 357 0.53 -3.57 -26.34
CA LEU A 357 1.72 -4.39 -26.59
C LEU A 357 1.36 -5.84 -26.86
N TYR A 358 0.48 -6.41 -26.03
CA TYR A 358 -0.02 -7.78 -26.16
C TYR A 358 -1.48 -7.82 -25.73
N SER A 359 -2.29 -8.66 -26.37
CA SER A 359 -3.64 -8.96 -25.89
C SER A 359 -4.15 -10.29 -26.42
N THR A 360 -4.85 -11.01 -25.55
CA THR A 360 -5.41 -12.35 -25.78
C THR A 360 -6.79 -12.47 -25.15
N PHE A 361 -7.63 -13.33 -25.72
CA PHE A 361 -8.77 -13.89 -25.01
C PHE A 361 -8.33 -15.03 -24.09
N PHE A 362 -9.21 -15.40 -23.16
CA PHE A 362 -9.16 -16.63 -22.39
C PHE A 362 -10.57 -17.06 -21.97
N GLY A 363 -11.07 -18.15 -22.55
CA GLY A 363 -12.43 -18.62 -22.33
C GLY A 363 -12.70 -19.96 -23.00
N GLY A 364 -13.87 -20.51 -22.73
CA GLY A 364 -14.45 -21.69 -23.39
C GLY A 364 -15.76 -21.31 -24.09
N ALA A 365 -16.69 -22.24 -24.18
CA ALA A 365 -17.93 -22.05 -24.95
C ALA A 365 -19.03 -21.23 -24.24
N GLU A 366 -18.88 -20.90 -22.95
CA GLU A 366 -19.93 -20.26 -22.13
C GLU A 366 -19.47 -18.88 -21.61
N LEU A 367 -19.71 -18.58 -20.33
CA LEU A 367 -19.39 -17.31 -19.68
C LEU A 367 -18.12 -17.45 -18.86
N ASP A 368 -17.10 -16.68 -19.21
CA ASP A 368 -15.78 -16.66 -18.59
C ASP A 368 -15.38 -15.23 -18.24
N ARG A 369 -15.00 -15.01 -16.98
CA ARG A 369 -14.68 -13.68 -16.45
C ARG A 369 -13.33 -13.68 -15.78
N ALA A 370 -12.50 -12.68 -16.05
CA ALA A 370 -11.33 -12.37 -15.24
C ALA A 370 -11.65 -11.24 -14.27
N ARG A 371 -11.38 -11.46 -12.98
CA ARG A 371 -11.64 -10.54 -11.88
C ARG A 371 -10.38 -9.94 -11.28
N ALA A 372 -9.25 -10.65 -11.39
CA ALA A 372 -8.03 -10.26 -10.72
C ALA A 372 -6.79 -10.60 -11.56
N VAL A 373 -5.76 -9.75 -11.48
CA VAL A 373 -4.49 -9.91 -12.19
C VAL A 373 -3.30 -9.61 -11.29
N LEU A 374 -2.28 -10.46 -11.40
CA LEU A 374 -0.97 -10.24 -10.79
C LEU A 374 0.12 -10.45 -11.81
N ILE A 375 1.25 -9.80 -11.59
CA ILE A 375 2.45 -10.03 -12.39
C ILE A 375 3.63 -10.42 -11.52
N ASN A 376 4.54 -11.20 -12.09
CA ASN A 376 5.81 -11.52 -11.45
C ASN A 376 6.97 -10.67 -11.99
N GLN A 377 8.15 -10.82 -11.39
CA GLN A 377 9.37 -10.11 -11.81
C GLN A 377 9.84 -10.50 -13.23
N SER A 378 9.51 -11.70 -13.69
CA SER A 378 9.77 -12.14 -15.07
C SER A 378 8.78 -11.54 -16.07
N GLY A 379 7.74 -10.86 -15.58
CA GLY A 379 6.65 -10.30 -16.38
C GLY A 379 5.54 -11.30 -16.72
N ASP A 380 5.59 -12.54 -16.20
CA ASP A 380 4.50 -13.52 -16.35
C ASP A 380 3.25 -13.02 -15.62
N VAL A 381 2.09 -13.32 -16.19
CA VAL A 381 0.80 -12.76 -15.78
C VAL A 381 -0.06 -13.87 -15.21
N THR A 382 -0.44 -13.76 -13.94
CA THR A 382 -1.43 -14.64 -13.32
C THR A 382 -2.77 -13.93 -13.30
N VAL A 383 -3.82 -14.60 -13.76
CA VAL A 383 -5.19 -14.09 -13.85
C VAL A 383 -6.14 -15.08 -13.21
N ALA A 384 -7.20 -14.60 -12.56
CA ALA A 384 -8.24 -15.45 -12.00
C ALA A 384 -9.62 -14.84 -12.14
N GLY A 385 -10.64 -15.68 -12.00
CA GLY A 385 -12.04 -15.26 -11.95
C GLY A 385 -12.98 -16.45 -11.86
N GLY A 386 -14.10 -16.41 -12.58
CA GLY A 386 -15.14 -17.44 -12.57
C GLY A 386 -15.48 -17.88 -14.00
N SER A 387 -15.80 -19.17 -14.16
CA SER A 387 -16.09 -19.77 -15.46
C SER A 387 -17.27 -20.73 -15.35
N VAL A 388 -18.24 -20.56 -16.25
CA VAL A 388 -19.36 -21.51 -16.46
C VAL A 388 -18.94 -22.60 -17.47
N SER A 389 -17.92 -22.33 -18.28
CA SER A 389 -17.43 -23.20 -19.33
C SER A 389 -16.89 -24.53 -18.78
N THR A 390 -17.30 -25.64 -19.41
CA THR A 390 -16.74 -26.98 -19.10
C THR A 390 -15.46 -27.29 -19.89
N ASP A 391 -15.13 -26.43 -20.84
CA ASP A 391 -14.03 -26.53 -21.79
C ASP A 391 -13.04 -25.35 -21.70
N LEU A 392 -13.07 -24.58 -20.60
CA LEU A 392 -12.03 -23.58 -20.31
C LEU A 392 -10.64 -24.24 -20.42
N PRO A 393 -9.66 -23.62 -21.12
CA PRO A 393 -8.34 -24.23 -21.28
C PRO A 393 -7.65 -24.47 -19.93
N THR A 394 -7.32 -25.72 -19.63
CA THR A 394 -6.55 -26.13 -18.45
C THR A 394 -5.24 -26.82 -18.83
N THR A 395 -4.29 -26.88 -17.92
CA THR A 395 -3.00 -27.55 -18.14
C THR A 395 -2.96 -28.97 -17.57
N PRO A 396 -2.11 -29.88 -18.08
CA PRO A 396 -2.08 -31.28 -17.65
C PRO A 396 -1.90 -31.51 -16.14
N ASP A 397 -1.14 -30.64 -15.46
CA ASP A 397 -0.83 -30.75 -14.02
C ASP A 397 -1.80 -29.93 -13.14
N ALA A 398 -2.91 -29.45 -13.70
CA ALA A 398 -3.90 -28.64 -12.99
C ALA A 398 -4.42 -29.35 -11.73
N TYR A 399 -4.70 -28.59 -10.67
CA TYR A 399 -5.43 -29.09 -9.49
C TYR A 399 -6.78 -29.71 -9.89
N ARG A 400 -7.47 -29.11 -10.86
CA ARG A 400 -8.68 -29.63 -11.51
C ARG A 400 -8.77 -29.16 -12.96
N THR A 401 -9.09 -30.07 -13.88
CA THR A 401 -9.12 -29.80 -15.33
C THR A 401 -10.50 -29.50 -15.90
N VAL A 402 -11.57 -29.62 -15.11
CA VAL A 402 -12.97 -29.42 -15.57
C VAL A 402 -13.77 -28.72 -14.47
N ASN A 403 -14.65 -27.81 -14.87
CA ASN A 403 -15.65 -27.20 -13.99
C ASN A 403 -16.51 -28.28 -13.29
N ALA A 404 -16.67 -28.14 -11.99
CA ALA A 404 -17.31 -29.08 -11.10
C ALA A 404 -18.74 -28.72 -10.71
N GLY A 405 -19.16 -27.49 -11.03
CA GLY A 405 -20.46 -26.95 -10.67
C GLY A 405 -21.06 -26.12 -11.80
N ALA A 406 -21.94 -25.19 -11.44
CA ALA A 406 -22.56 -24.25 -12.38
C ALA A 406 -21.60 -23.10 -12.74
N ARG A 407 -20.63 -22.81 -11.88
CA ARG A 407 -19.56 -21.84 -12.08
C ARG A 407 -18.43 -22.22 -11.14
N ASP A 408 -17.22 -22.40 -11.63
CA ASP A 408 -16.06 -22.62 -10.77
C ASP A 408 -15.11 -21.44 -10.84
N ALA A 409 -14.42 -21.20 -9.72
CA ALA A 409 -13.28 -20.32 -9.70
C ALA A 409 -12.15 -20.94 -10.53
N TRP A 410 -11.38 -20.11 -11.23
CA TRP A 410 -10.23 -20.55 -12.00
C TRP A 410 -9.04 -19.62 -11.78
N VAL A 411 -7.85 -20.15 -12.02
CA VAL A 411 -6.61 -19.37 -12.08
C VAL A 411 -5.75 -19.86 -13.23
N ALA A 412 -5.23 -18.93 -14.02
CA ALA A 412 -4.38 -19.17 -15.16
C ALA A 412 -3.12 -18.31 -15.09
N ARG A 413 -2.03 -18.76 -15.70
CA ARG A 413 -0.82 -17.96 -15.83
C ARG A 413 -0.27 -18.02 -17.25
N PHE A 414 0.03 -16.86 -17.78
CA PHE A 414 0.63 -16.66 -19.09
C PHE A 414 2.08 -16.22 -18.99
N ASP A 415 2.85 -16.46 -20.04
CA ASP A 415 4.13 -15.80 -20.23
C ASP A 415 3.98 -14.27 -20.40
N SER A 416 5.11 -13.56 -20.29
CA SER A 416 5.14 -12.09 -20.38
C SER A 416 4.67 -11.48 -21.71
N THR A 417 4.51 -12.32 -22.74
CA THR A 417 4.07 -11.95 -24.09
C THR A 417 2.64 -12.42 -24.40
N LEU A 418 1.95 -13.00 -23.41
CA LEU A 418 0.59 -13.55 -23.55
C LEU A 418 0.45 -14.56 -24.70
N SER A 419 1.53 -15.27 -25.04
CA SER A 419 1.58 -16.23 -26.15
C SER A 419 1.51 -17.68 -25.70
N SER A 420 1.76 -17.95 -24.42
CA SER A 420 1.78 -19.31 -23.87
C SER A 420 1.14 -19.37 -22.50
N LEU A 421 0.24 -20.34 -22.32
CA LEU A 421 -0.34 -20.70 -21.03
C LEU A 421 0.62 -21.63 -20.27
N GLN A 422 1.13 -21.15 -19.14
CA GLN A 422 2.08 -21.86 -18.27
C GLN A 422 1.37 -22.83 -17.32
N TYR A 423 0.27 -22.40 -16.71
CA TYR A 423 -0.66 -23.24 -15.97
C TYR A 423 -2.08 -22.69 -16.08
N SER A 424 -3.08 -23.55 -15.92
CA SER A 424 -4.46 -23.17 -15.70
C SER A 424 -5.21 -24.29 -14.99
N THR A 425 -5.99 -23.93 -13.97
CA THR A 425 -6.76 -24.87 -13.16
C THR A 425 -8.09 -24.27 -12.70
N PHE A 426 -9.06 -25.16 -12.46
CA PHE A 426 -10.26 -24.87 -11.69
C PHE A 426 -10.06 -25.12 -10.20
N ILE A 427 -10.83 -24.42 -9.38
CA ILE A 427 -10.95 -24.57 -7.92
C ILE A 427 -12.42 -24.32 -7.57
N GLY A 428 -13.15 -25.35 -7.16
CA GLY A 428 -14.58 -25.24 -6.89
C GLY A 428 -15.20 -26.55 -6.45
N GLY A 429 -16.45 -26.45 -6.00
CA GLY A 429 -17.32 -27.52 -5.55
C GLY A 429 -18.45 -27.79 -6.55
N GLU A 430 -19.61 -28.23 -6.06
CA GLU A 430 -20.73 -28.64 -6.91
C GLU A 430 -21.68 -27.51 -7.33
N ALA A 431 -21.47 -26.29 -6.82
CA ALA A 431 -22.36 -25.16 -7.02
C ALA A 431 -21.66 -24.00 -7.75
N GLN A 432 -21.69 -22.78 -7.21
CA GLN A 432 -21.07 -21.59 -7.79
C GLN A 432 -19.94 -21.08 -6.90
N ASP A 433 -18.79 -20.90 -7.52
CA ASP A 433 -17.55 -20.45 -6.93
C ASP A 433 -16.89 -19.41 -7.86
N GLU A 434 -16.42 -18.29 -7.35
CA GLU A 434 -15.77 -17.25 -8.16
C GLU A 434 -14.69 -16.54 -7.34
N VAL A 435 -13.50 -16.35 -7.94
CA VAL A 435 -12.44 -15.51 -7.35
C VAL A 435 -12.84 -14.05 -7.48
N THR A 436 -12.67 -13.27 -6.40
CA THR A 436 -12.85 -11.82 -6.42
C THR A 436 -11.53 -11.08 -6.41
N ALA A 437 -10.51 -11.58 -5.70
CA ALA A 437 -9.20 -10.94 -5.63
C ALA A 437 -8.04 -11.94 -5.50
N LEU A 438 -6.87 -11.53 -5.98
CA LEU A 438 -5.60 -12.28 -5.93
C LEU A 438 -4.52 -11.43 -5.27
N GLU A 439 -3.63 -12.06 -4.51
CA GLU A 439 -2.40 -11.42 -4.02
C GLU A 439 -1.23 -12.41 -3.98
N ARG A 440 0.02 -11.93 -3.97
CA ARG A 440 1.22 -12.77 -3.98
C ARG A 440 2.31 -12.23 -3.07
N THR A 441 2.65 -13.02 -2.06
CA THR A 441 3.88 -12.83 -1.28
C THR A 441 4.90 -13.93 -1.59
N GLY A 442 6.07 -13.52 -2.10
CA GLY A 442 7.14 -14.42 -2.51
C GLY A 442 6.70 -15.32 -3.68
N SER A 443 6.74 -16.65 -3.49
CA SER A 443 6.32 -17.62 -4.50
C SER A 443 4.87 -18.09 -4.32
N ARG A 444 4.21 -17.75 -3.21
CA ARG A 444 2.88 -18.26 -2.88
C ARG A 444 1.81 -17.35 -3.45
N LEU A 445 0.79 -17.96 -4.04
CA LEU A 445 -0.39 -17.26 -4.53
C LEU A 445 -1.51 -17.38 -3.51
N TYR A 446 -2.21 -16.28 -3.30
CA TYR A 446 -3.31 -16.14 -2.37
C TYR A 446 -4.52 -15.65 -3.14
N MET A 447 -5.69 -16.18 -2.79
CA MET A 447 -6.93 -15.81 -3.44
C MET A 447 -8.09 -15.86 -2.46
N THR A 448 -9.04 -14.95 -2.68
CA THR A 448 -10.34 -14.97 -2.01
C THR A 448 -11.44 -14.84 -3.04
N GLY A 449 -12.64 -15.22 -2.62
CA GLY A 449 -13.81 -15.26 -3.48
C GLY A 449 -14.99 -15.79 -2.71
N TRP A 450 -16.14 -15.88 -3.37
CA TRP A 450 -17.36 -16.39 -2.76
C TRP A 450 -17.68 -17.79 -3.28
N THR A 451 -18.33 -18.59 -2.44
CA THR A 451 -18.77 -19.95 -2.73
C THR A 451 -20.15 -20.20 -2.13
N ASN A 452 -21.06 -20.81 -2.88
CA ASN A 452 -22.24 -21.45 -2.31
C ASN A 452 -22.16 -22.99 -2.36
N SER A 453 -20.99 -23.52 -2.71
CA SER A 453 -20.72 -24.96 -2.73
C SER A 453 -20.60 -25.49 -1.30
N PRO A 454 -21.38 -26.52 -0.90
CA PRO A 454 -21.19 -27.19 0.40
C PRO A 454 -19.87 -27.98 0.49
N ASN A 455 -19.30 -28.30 -0.67
CA ASN A 455 -18.11 -29.14 -0.86
C ASN A 455 -16.96 -28.38 -1.54
N PHE A 456 -16.89 -27.05 -1.40
CA PHE A 456 -15.72 -26.27 -1.82
C PHE A 456 -14.44 -26.92 -1.26
N PRO A 457 -13.36 -27.04 -2.05
CA PRO A 457 -12.14 -27.70 -1.62
C PRO A 457 -11.48 -27.01 -0.43
N VAL A 458 -11.42 -27.68 0.73
CA VAL A 458 -10.76 -27.18 1.94
C VAL A 458 -9.59 -28.08 2.35
N THR A 459 -8.63 -27.50 3.05
CA THR A 459 -7.49 -28.25 3.62
C THR A 459 -7.81 -28.82 5.00
N ALA A 460 -7.07 -29.85 5.44
CA ALA A 460 -7.26 -30.44 6.77
C ALA A 460 -7.02 -29.45 7.93
N THR A 461 -6.27 -28.37 7.67
CA THR A 461 -5.97 -27.29 8.62
C THR A 461 -6.87 -26.07 8.43
N ALA A 462 -7.98 -26.19 7.68
CA ALA A 462 -8.93 -25.11 7.45
C ALA A 462 -9.44 -24.52 8.76
N TYR A 463 -9.69 -23.21 8.76
CA TYR A 463 -10.38 -22.54 9.87
C TYR A 463 -11.83 -23.03 10.00
N ALA A 464 -12.53 -23.14 8.86
CA ALA A 464 -13.86 -23.71 8.74
C ALA A 464 -13.88 -24.72 7.59
N ALA A 465 -14.41 -25.91 7.87
CA ALA A 465 -14.43 -27.04 6.95
C ALA A 465 -15.73 -27.15 6.14
N GLN A 466 -16.73 -26.33 6.43
CA GLN A 466 -18.07 -26.38 5.83
C GLN A 466 -18.57 -24.96 5.61
N ASN A 467 -19.39 -24.79 4.57
CA ASN A 467 -20.17 -23.59 4.33
C ASN A 467 -21.20 -23.43 5.46
N SER A 468 -21.26 -22.24 6.06
CA SER A 468 -22.15 -21.91 7.17
C SER A 468 -23.39 -21.13 6.72
N GLY A 469 -23.44 -20.67 5.46
CA GLY A 469 -24.49 -19.83 4.92
C GLY A 469 -24.88 -20.17 3.48
N ASN A 470 -25.53 -19.21 2.82
CA ASN A 470 -25.96 -19.35 1.42
C ASN A 470 -24.84 -19.00 0.44
N PHE A 471 -23.95 -18.08 0.81
CA PHE A 471 -22.75 -17.72 0.09
C PHE A 471 -21.71 -17.35 1.14
N ASP A 472 -20.63 -18.11 1.25
CA ASP A 472 -19.53 -17.82 2.17
C ASP A 472 -18.32 -17.33 1.37
N SER A 473 -17.43 -16.62 2.06
CA SER A 473 -16.12 -16.32 1.53
C SER A 473 -15.26 -17.58 1.58
N PHE A 474 -14.36 -17.77 0.63
CA PHE A 474 -13.25 -18.70 0.77
C PHE A 474 -11.92 -17.93 0.85
N VAL A 475 -10.96 -18.53 1.54
CA VAL A 475 -9.58 -18.04 1.61
C VAL A 475 -8.67 -19.19 1.21
N THR A 476 -7.98 -19.06 0.08
CA THR A 476 -7.17 -20.13 -0.50
C THR A 476 -5.73 -19.66 -0.75
N GLN A 477 -4.79 -20.55 -0.46
CA GLN A 477 -3.39 -20.44 -0.82
C GLN A 477 -2.99 -21.60 -1.71
N LEU A 478 -2.37 -21.28 -2.83
CA LEU A 478 -1.86 -22.24 -3.81
C LEU A 478 -0.33 -22.31 -3.77
N ASP A 479 0.20 -23.46 -4.15
CA ASP A 479 1.60 -23.54 -4.54
C ASP A 479 1.86 -22.69 -5.82
N PRO A 480 3.13 -22.34 -6.13
CA PRO A 480 3.44 -21.45 -7.25
C PRO A 480 2.96 -21.93 -8.62
N GLY A 481 2.72 -23.24 -8.79
CA GLY A 481 2.22 -23.85 -10.02
C GLY A 481 0.70 -24.09 -10.03
N ALA A 482 -0.03 -23.70 -8.97
CA ALA A 482 -1.46 -23.94 -8.81
C ALA A 482 -1.87 -25.42 -8.99
N THR A 483 -1.02 -26.33 -8.52
CA THR A 483 -1.24 -27.79 -8.62
C THR A 483 -1.84 -28.38 -7.34
N THR A 484 -1.71 -27.67 -6.21
CA THR A 484 -2.11 -28.10 -4.87
C THR A 484 -2.56 -26.93 -4.00
N LEU A 485 -3.50 -27.21 -3.10
CA LEU A 485 -3.93 -26.26 -2.06
C LEU A 485 -2.99 -26.36 -0.87
N ALA A 486 -2.22 -25.30 -0.61
CA ALA A 486 -1.39 -25.19 0.59
C ALA A 486 -2.23 -24.85 1.84
N TYR A 487 -3.28 -24.05 1.65
CA TYR A 487 -4.33 -23.76 2.62
C TYR A 487 -5.62 -23.47 1.86
N SER A 488 -6.77 -23.87 2.42
CA SER A 488 -8.07 -23.45 1.93
C SER A 488 -9.10 -23.64 3.03
N SER A 489 -9.98 -22.66 3.19
CA SER A 489 -11.02 -22.61 4.23
C SER A 489 -12.19 -21.76 3.77
N TYR A 490 -13.39 -22.06 4.30
CA TYR A 490 -14.50 -21.11 4.31
C TYR A 490 -14.26 -20.00 5.35
N LEU A 491 -14.99 -18.90 5.20
CA LEU A 491 -15.10 -17.77 6.12
C LEU A 491 -16.50 -17.16 5.94
N GLY A 492 -17.32 -17.19 6.99
CA GLY A 492 -18.68 -16.68 6.93
C GLY A 492 -19.48 -17.07 8.16
N GLY A 493 -20.70 -16.53 8.24
CA GLY A 493 -21.71 -16.82 9.23
C GLY A 493 -22.90 -17.55 8.61
N SER A 494 -24.12 -17.27 9.08
CA SER A 494 -25.32 -18.03 8.68
C SER A 494 -25.97 -17.58 7.37
N ASN A 495 -25.56 -16.45 6.81
CA ASN A 495 -26.21 -15.80 5.67
C ASN A 495 -25.23 -15.65 4.49
N GLU A 496 -25.15 -14.47 3.89
CA GLU A 496 -24.26 -14.17 2.78
C GLU A 496 -23.08 -13.36 3.28
N ASP A 497 -21.87 -13.81 2.95
CA ASP A 497 -20.60 -13.25 3.39
C ASP A 497 -19.66 -13.21 2.19
N ARG A 498 -19.53 -12.05 1.55
CA ARG A 498 -18.77 -11.91 0.30
C ARG A 498 -17.48 -11.15 0.52
N PRO A 499 -16.33 -11.68 0.07
CA PRO A 499 -15.10 -10.94 0.06
C PRO A 499 -15.01 -10.11 -1.22
N THR A 500 -14.51 -8.89 -1.08
CA THR A 500 -14.33 -7.94 -2.20
C THR A 500 -12.87 -7.76 -2.54
N ASP A 501 -11.99 -7.89 -1.54
CA ASP A 501 -10.56 -7.65 -1.72
C ASP A 501 -9.69 -8.42 -0.73
N ILE A 502 -8.41 -8.55 -1.08
CA ILE A 502 -7.39 -9.21 -0.25
C ILE A 502 -6.09 -8.43 -0.32
N ASP A 503 -5.41 -8.33 0.82
CA ASP A 503 -4.00 -7.94 0.88
C ASP A 503 -3.19 -8.94 1.71
N VAL A 504 -1.92 -9.13 1.37
CA VAL A 504 -1.02 -10.08 2.03
C VAL A 504 0.30 -9.42 2.38
N ASP A 505 0.60 -9.43 3.68
CA ASP A 505 1.84 -8.84 4.14
C ASP A 505 3.07 -9.72 3.87
N GLY A 506 4.28 -9.14 3.96
CA GLY A 506 5.53 -9.87 3.75
C GLY A 506 5.83 -11.02 4.74
N ALA A 507 5.01 -11.23 5.78
CA ALA A 507 5.06 -12.42 6.64
C ALA A 507 4.09 -13.53 6.18
N GLY A 508 3.35 -13.30 5.09
CA GLY A 508 2.36 -14.20 4.52
C GLY A 508 1.02 -14.18 5.23
N ARG A 509 0.71 -13.15 6.04
CA ARG A 509 -0.60 -13.03 6.68
C ARG A 509 -1.58 -12.37 5.72
N MET A 510 -2.72 -13.02 5.54
CA MET A 510 -3.75 -12.63 4.58
C MET A 510 -4.79 -11.78 5.28
N THR A 511 -5.14 -10.63 4.74
CA THR A 511 -6.24 -9.79 5.18
C THR A 511 -7.31 -9.81 4.11
N VAL A 512 -8.49 -10.30 4.45
CA VAL A 512 -9.65 -10.34 3.56
C VAL A 512 -10.67 -9.34 4.07
N VAL A 513 -11.22 -8.55 3.16
CA VAL A 513 -12.30 -7.60 3.46
C VAL A 513 -13.50 -7.86 2.58
N GLY A 514 -14.65 -7.34 2.98
CA GLY A 514 -15.88 -7.49 2.24
C GLY A 514 -17.06 -7.07 3.08
N TYR A 515 -18.19 -7.73 2.83
CA TYR A 515 -19.42 -7.46 3.53
C TYR A 515 -20.15 -8.75 3.94
N SER A 516 -20.91 -8.65 5.01
CA SER A 516 -21.60 -9.76 5.64
C SER A 516 -23.05 -9.40 5.91
N ARG A 517 -23.99 -10.30 5.63
CA ARG A 517 -25.39 -10.28 6.08
C ARG A 517 -25.60 -11.13 7.33
N SER A 518 -24.52 -11.61 7.95
CA SER A 518 -24.56 -12.63 9.00
C SER A 518 -24.44 -11.99 10.39
N PRO A 519 -25.52 -11.97 11.22
CA PRO A 519 -25.44 -11.49 12.60
C PRO A 519 -24.47 -12.29 13.48
N ASN A 520 -24.10 -13.49 13.01
CA ASN A 520 -23.13 -14.38 13.64
C ASN A 520 -21.80 -14.46 12.85
N TYR A 521 -21.44 -13.42 12.07
CA TYR A 521 -20.15 -13.36 11.38
C TYR A 521 -19.00 -13.66 12.38
N PRO A 522 -17.97 -14.44 12.00
CA PRO A 522 -16.90 -14.78 12.91
C PRO A 522 -16.12 -13.54 13.36
N VAL A 523 -16.15 -13.23 14.66
CA VAL A 523 -15.41 -12.11 15.26
C VAL A 523 -14.44 -12.59 16.33
N THR A 524 -13.26 -11.99 16.40
CA THR A 524 -12.25 -12.25 17.44
C THR A 524 -12.41 -11.27 18.59
N SER A 525 -12.12 -11.71 19.81
CA SER A 525 -12.18 -10.85 21.00
C SER A 525 -11.22 -9.65 20.88
N GLY A 526 -11.75 -8.44 21.14
CA GLY A 526 -10.97 -7.20 21.10
C GLY A 526 -10.72 -6.65 19.70
N ALA A 527 -11.37 -7.17 18.65
CA ALA A 527 -11.34 -6.55 17.34
C ALA A 527 -11.92 -5.12 17.36
N PHE A 528 -11.56 -4.31 16.35
CA PHE A 528 -12.01 -2.92 16.20
C PHE A 528 -13.54 -2.75 16.18
N GLY A 529 -14.26 -3.78 15.72
CA GLY A 529 -15.71 -3.89 15.74
C GLY A 529 -16.10 -5.36 15.93
N THR A 530 -17.10 -5.61 16.77
CA THR A 530 -17.51 -6.98 17.17
C THR A 530 -19.01 -7.19 17.13
N THR A 531 -19.76 -6.21 16.66
CA THR A 531 -21.21 -6.23 16.68
C THR A 531 -21.70 -5.93 15.28
N PHE A 532 -22.47 -6.86 14.75
CA PHE A 532 -23.27 -6.65 13.56
C PHE A 532 -24.31 -5.56 13.88
N GLY A 533 -24.08 -4.37 13.36
CA GLY A 533 -24.92 -3.19 13.50
C GLY A 533 -26.17 -3.25 12.64
N GLY A 534 -26.08 -3.89 11.47
CA GLY A 534 -27.06 -3.86 10.38
C GLY A 534 -28.54 -3.96 10.78
N GLY A 535 -29.40 -3.45 9.92
CA GLY A 535 -30.85 -3.41 10.13
C GLY A 535 -31.63 -4.50 9.38
N ASN A 536 -32.88 -4.18 9.06
CA ASN A 536 -33.73 -5.02 8.22
C ASN A 536 -33.86 -4.39 6.84
N CYS A 537 -33.25 -5.03 5.86
CA CYS A 537 -33.33 -4.67 4.45
C CYS A 537 -34.33 -5.59 3.73
N ILE A 538 -34.66 -5.25 2.47
CA ILE A 538 -35.69 -5.97 1.69
C ILE A 538 -35.37 -7.46 1.54
N VAL A 539 -34.08 -7.79 1.41
CA VAL A 539 -33.59 -9.16 1.13
C VAL A 539 -33.04 -9.88 2.38
N GLY A 540 -33.33 -9.37 3.58
CA GLY A 540 -32.84 -9.93 4.83
C GLY A 540 -32.13 -8.87 5.70
N PRO A 541 -31.25 -9.26 6.62
CA PRO A 541 -30.41 -8.30 7.33
C PRO A 541 -29.61 -7.44 6.35
N CYS A 542 -29.49 -6.14 6.64
CA CYS A 542 -28.60 -5.25 5.90
C CYS A 542 -27.15 -5.71 6.08
N THR A 543 -26.28 -5.41 5.13
CA THR A 543 -24.87 -5.79 5.21
C THR A 543 -24.08 -4.88 6.16
N ASP A 544 -23.06 -5.45 6.80
CA ASP A 544 -21.98 -4.72 7.45
C ASP A 544 -20.64 -5.10 6.82
N GLY A 545 -19.67 -4.17 6.85
CA GLY A 545 -18.31 -4.43 6.39
C GLY A 545 -17.53 -5.32 7.36
N PHE A 546 -16.75 -6.27 6.83
CA PHE A 546 -15.87 -7.11 7.64
C PHE A 546 -14.40 -6.98 7.22
N LEU A 547 -13.50 -7.21 8.20
CA LEU A 547 -12.08 -7.51 7.95
C LEU A 547 -11.67 -8.74 8.76
N SER A 548 -11.02 -9.68 8.08
CA SER A 548 -10.52 -10.92 8.67
C SER A 548 -9.06 -11.14 8.27
N ARG A 549 -8.15 -11.17 9.26
CA ARG A 549 -6.73 -11.48 9.07
C ARG A 549 -6.41 -12.90 9.51
N PHE A 550 -5.80 -13.67 8.61
CA PHE A 550 -5.27 -15.00 8.86
C PHE A 550 -3.75 -14.96 8.98
N SER A 551 -3.22 -15.76 9.90
CA SER A 551 -1.79 -16.09 9.95
C SER A 551 -1.34 -16.81 8.67
N ALA A 552 -0.02 -16.85 8.42
CA ALA A 552 0.53 -17.59 7.28
C ALA A 552 0.27 -19.11 7.31
N ALA A 553 -0.09 -19.65 8.48
CA ALA A 553 -0.50 -21.04 8.65
C ALA A 553 -2.02 -21.24 8.51
N GLY A 554 -2.79 -20.16 8.28
CA GLY A 554 -4.23 -20.22 8.09
C GLY A 554 -5.10 -20.19 9.35
N GLY A 555 -4.51 -19.89 10.52
CA GLY A 555 -5.29 -19.58 11.72
C GLY A 555 -5.81 -18.13 11.68
N LEU A 556 -7.09 -17.92 11.98
CA LEU A 556 -7.71 -16.59 12.09
C LEU A 556 -7.14 -15.82 13.30
N GLU A 557 -6.43 -14.72 13.06
CA GLU A 557 -5.76 -13.91 14.09
C GLU A 557 -6.62 -12.74 14.56
N VAL A 558 -7.29 -12.08 13.62
CA VAL A 558 -8.19 -10.95 13.87
C VAL A 558 -9.38 -11.10 12.94
N SER A 559 -10.58 -10.87 13.46
CA SER A 559 -11.78 -10.76 12.65
C SER A 559 -12.73 -9.78 13.31
N GLY A 560 -13.15 -8.76 12.57
CA GLY A 560 -14.07 -7.75 13.04
C GLY A 560 -15.12 -7.44 11.99
N ILE A 561 -16.25 -6.95 12.48
CA ILE A 561 -17.38 -6.49 11.67
C ILE A 561 -17.80 -5.10 12.16
N LEU A 562 -18.11 -4.20 11.23
CA LEU A 562 -18.42 -2.81 11.50
C LEU A 562 -19.44 -2.28 10.50
N GLY A 563 -20.53 -1.73 11.04
CA GLY A 563 -21.61 -1.07 10.33
C GLY A 563 -22.45 -0.22 11.27
N GLY A 564 -23.30 0.61 10.66
CA GLY A 564 -24.40 1.30 11.29
C GLY A 564 -25.69 0.48 11.20
N SER A 565 -26.83 1.14 11.01
CA SER A 565 -28.16 0.50 10.99
C SER A 565 -28.66 0.05 9.63
N ASP A 566 -27.97 0.42 8.55
CA ASP A 566 -28.40 0.21 7.17
C ASP A 566 -27.29 -0.51 6.39
N GLU A 567 -27.31 -0.54 5.05
CA GLU A 567 -26.30 -1.28 4.27
C GLU A 567 -24.92 -0.60 4.37
N ASP A 568 -23.89 -1.36 4.76
CA ASP A 568 -22.51 -0.91 4.82
C ASP A 568 -21.57 -1.97 4.23
N GLN A 569 -20.72 -1.57 3.28
CA GLN A 569 -19.88 -2.51 2.54
C GLN A 569 -18.48 -1.97 2.35
N TRP A 570 -17.48 -2.85 2.49
CA TRP A 570 -16.08 -2.56 2.16
C TRP A 570 -15.72 -3.19 0.82
N PHE A 571 -15.05 -2.43 -0.04
CA PHE A 571 -14.71 -2.86 -1.40
C PHE A 571 -13.21 -2.99 -1.66
N GLY A 572 -12.38 -2.17 -1.01
CA GLY A 572 -10.93 -2.20 -1.20
C GLY A 572 -10.18 -2.10 0.12
N VAL A 573 -9.02 -2.75 0.19
CA VAL A 573 -8.08 -2.67 1.30
C VAL A 573 -6.64 -2.59 0.82
N ASP A 574 -5.85 -1.77 1.49
CA ASP A 574 -4.39 -1.88 1.40
C ASP A 574 -3.74 -1.72 2.77
N VAL A 575 -2.55 -2.30 2.94
CA VAL A 575 -1.85 -2.39 4.22
C VAL A 575 -0.49 -1.72 4.16
N ASP A 576 -0.27 -0.73 5.03
CA ASP A 576 1.01 -0.05 5.08
C ASP A 576 2.15 -0.93 5.64
N GLU A 577 3.37 -0.43 5.52
CA GLU A 577 4.58 -1.06 6.06
C GLU A 577 4.50 -1.38 7.57
N MET A 578 3.71 -0.61 8.32
CA MET A 578 3.51 -0.79 9.76
C MET A 578 2.43 -1.83 10.07
N GLY A 579 1.67 -2.26 9.05
CA GLY A 579 0.60 -3.23 9.11
C GLY A 579 -0.79 -2.61 9.34
N ASN A 580 -0.95 -1.29 9.27
CA ASN A 580 -2.26 -0.66 9.40
C ASN A 580 -3.04 -0.81 8.11
N TYR A 581 -4.36 -0.96 8.23
CA TYR A 581 -5.26 -1.19 7.12
C TYR A 581 -5.93 0.11 6.72
N TYR A 582 -5.97 0.38 5.43
CA TYR A 582 -6.71 1.48 4.81
C TYR A 582 -7.81 0.85 3.99
N LEU A 583 -9.04 1.31 4.19
CA LEU A 583 -10.23 0.71 3.57
C LEU A 583 -11.10 1.79 2.97
N THR A 584 -11.73 1.44 1.85
CA THR A 584 -12.77 2.25 1.23
C THR A 584 -14.02 1.41 0.98
N GLY A 585 -15.15 2.07 0.81
CA GLY A 585 -16.43 1.40 0.68
C GLY A 585 -17.61 2.34 0.51
N VAL A 586 -18.79 1.86 0.90
CA VAL A 586 -20.05 2.60 0.92
C VAL A 586 -20.77 2.39 2.25
N THR A 587 -21.53 3.39 2.66
CA THR A 587 -22.47 3.33 3.79
C THR A 587 -23.79 3.97 3.41
N GLU A 588 -24.92 3.35 3.76
CA GLU A 588 -26.26 3.95 3.77
C GLU A 588 -26.65 4.41 5.19
N SER A 589 -25.74 4.24 6.16
CA SER A 589 -26.01 4.38 7.58
C SER A 589 -25.71 5.79 8.07
N THR A 590 -26.73 6.47 8.61
CA THR A 590 -26.53 7.77 9.29
C THR A 590 -25.72 7.69 10.59
N ASN A 591 -25.56 6.48 11.12
CA ASN A 591 -24.83 6.15 12.35
C ASN A 591 -23.55 5.35 12.09
N TRP A 592 -22.97 5.43 10.88
CA TRP A 592 -21.65 4.88 10.62
C TRP A 592 -20.62 5.35 11.65
N PRO A 593 -19.76 4.48 12.20
CA PRO A 593 -18.75 4.86 13.18
C PRO A 593 -17.71 5.82 12.61
N VAL A 594 -17.78 7.10 12.99
CA VAL A 594 -16.82 8.14 12.61
C VAL A 594 -15.87 8.51 13.75
N THR A 595 -14.63 8.88 13.44
CA THR A 595 -13.68 9.40 14.42
C THR A 595 -13.83 10.92 14.60
N SER A 596 -13.34 11.47 15.71
CA SER A 596 -13.51 12.90 16.02
C SER A 596 -12.79 13.84 15.05
N ASP A 597 -11.84 13.31 14.29
CA ASP A 597 -11.03 13.98 13.28
C ASP A 597 -11.44 13.59 11.85
N ALA A 598 -12.63 13.00 11.68
CA ALA A 598 -13.20 12.68 10.39
C ALA A 598 -13.24 13.90 9.45
N TYR A 599 -12.98 13.68 8.17
CA TYR A 599 -13.16 14.69 7.13
C TYR A 599 -14.61 15.18 7.05
N SER A 600 -15.57 14.26 7.19
CA SER A 600 -16.99 14.53 7.40
C SER A 600 -17.53 13.59 8.47
N SER A 601 -18.26 14.16 9.43
CA SER A 601 -19.01 13.43 10.46
C SER A 601 -20.50 13.32 10.13
N THR A 602 -20.89 13.63 8.90
CA THR A 602 -22.29 13.71 8.50
C THR A 602 -22.51 12.94 7.21
N PHE A 603 -23.42 11.97 7.31
CA PHE A 603 -24.02 11.30 6.17
C PHE A 603 -24.86 12.28 5.35
N SER A 604 -24.65 12.29 4.03
CA SER A 604 -25.37 13.12 3.06
C SER A 604 -25.79 12.26 1.86
N GLY A 605 -26.90 12.59 1.20
CA GLY A 605 -27.37 11.83 0.05
C GLY A 605 -28.06 10.50 0.39
N GLU A 606 -28.00 9.56 -0.55
CA GLU A 606 -28.61 8.21 -0.43
C GLU A 606 -27.62 7.17 0.10
N PHE A 607 -26.34 7.29 -0.25
CA PHE A 607 -25.24 6.49 0.25
C PHE A 607 -23.93 7.29 0.10
N ASP A 608 -23.04 7.20 1.08
CA ASP A 608 -21.78 7.93 1.10
C ASP A 608 -20.59 6.98 0.97
N MET A 609 -19.51 7.46 0.37
CA MET A 609 -18.23 6.76 0.40
C MET A 609 -17.70 6.80 1.83
N ILE A 610 -17.00 5.75 2.24
CA ILE A 610 -16.29 5.72 3.52
C ILE A 610 -14.79 5.58 3.30
N LEU A 611 -14.01 6.28 4.12
CA LEU A 611 -12.56 6.10 4.21
C LEU A 611 -12.19 5.77 5.65
N THR A 612 -11.61 4.59 5.85
CA THR A 612 -11.35 4.02 7.18
C THR A 612 -9.89 3.60 7.33
N LYS A 613 -9.31 3.85 8.50
CA LYS A 613 -8.02 3.30 8.93
C LYS A 613 -8.18 2.47 10.18
N ILE A 614 -7.68 1.24 10.16
CA ILE A 614 -7.63 0.35 11.32
C ILE A 614 -6.17 0.11 11.71
N SER A 615 -5.90 0.06 13.01
CA SER A 615 -4.53 -0.18 13.51
C SER A 615 -4.00 -1.55 13.11
N ALA A 616 -2.68 -1.69 13.07
CA ALA A 616 -2.03 -2.97 12.73
C ALA A 616 -2.36 -4.15 13.66
N SER A 617 -2.77 -3.89 14.89
CA SER A 617 -3.28 -4.95 15.78
C SER A 617 -4.66 -5.44 15.36
N GLY A 618 -5.40 -4.64 14.58
CA GLY A 618 -6.79 -4.89 14.21
C GLY A 618 -7.78 -4.66 15.37
N GLN A 619 -7.37 -3.91 16.39
CA GLN A 619 -8.15 -3.72 17.62
C GLN A 619 -8.71 -2.30 17.78
N SER A 620 -8.34 -1.37 16.90
CA SER A 620 -8.77 0.03 17.04
C SER A 620 -9.01 0.70 15.70
N LEU A 621 -10.18 1.31 15.56
CA LEU A 621 -10.49 2.29 14.52
C LEU A 621 -9.64 3.55 14.77
N ARG A 622 -8.76 3.89 13.82
CA ARG A 622 -7.80 5.01 13.94
C ARG A 622 -8.23 6.25 13.20
N TYR A 623 -9.01 6.07 12.13
CA TYR A 623 -9.68 7.12 11.37
C TYR A 623 -10.91 6.48 10.72
N SER A 624 -12.00 7.22 10.64
CA SER A 624 -13.17 6.82 9.87
C SER A 624 -14.02 8.04 9.58
N SER A 625 -14.43 8.19 8.32
CA SER A 625 -15.15 9.36 7.83
C SER A 625 -16.12 8.97 6.74
N TYR A 626 -17.23 9.72 6.67
CA TYR A 626 -18.00 9.82 5.43
C TYR A 626 -17.23 10.65 4.40
N LEU A 627 -17.52 10.43 3.14
CA LEU A 627 -17.04 11.21 2.01
C LEU A 627 -18.09 11.20 0.91
N GLY A 628 -18.57 12.38 0.56
CA GLY A 628 -19.66 12.54 -0.38
C GLY A 628 -20.50 13.77 -0.05
N ARG A 629 -21.59 13.95 -0.79
CA ARG A 629 -22.46 15.13 -0.68
C ARG A 629 -23.92 14.84 -1.05
N SER A 630 -24.47 15.47 -2.10
CA SER A 630 -25.91 15.58 -2.27
C SER A 630 -26.59 14.27 -2.65
N ASP A 631 -25.84 13.34 -3.26
CA ASP A 631 -26.34 12.13 -3.90
C ASP A 631 -25.42 10.94 -3.58
N GLY A 632 -25.57 9.83 -4.31
CA GLY A 632 -24.84 8.58 -4.04
C GLY A 632 -23.35 8.62 -4.38
N ASP A 633 -22.50 8.24 -3.42
CA ASP A 633 -21.04 8.23 -3.52
C ASP A 633 -20.48 6.88 -3.06
N LYS A 634 -19.60 6.25 -3.85
CA LYS A 634 -19.05 4.93 -3.52
C LYS A 634 -17.56 4.84 -3.81
N GLY A 635 -16.80 4.32 -2.85
CA GLY A 635 -15.38 3.98 -3.03
C GLY A 635 -15.21 2.52 -3.39
N TRP A 636 -14.43 2.24 -4.44
CA TRP A 636 -14.22 0.89 -4.95
C TRP A 636 -12.88 0.30 -4.54
N ASP A 637 -11.82 1.11 -4.54
CA ASP A 637 -10.47 0.61 -4.26
C ASP A 637 -9.56 1.67 -3.65
N VAL A 638 -8.55 1.19 -2.93
CA VAL A 638 -7.56 2.00 -2.22
C VAL A 638 -6.17 1.42 -2.43
N ASP A 639 -5.18 2.28 -2.66
CA ASP A 639 -3.78 1.88 -2.85
C ASP A 639 -2.87 2.82 -2.04
N TRP A 640 -2.22 2.24 -1.03
CA TRP A 640 -1.25 2.88 -0.17
C TRP A 640 0.13 2.80 -0.81
N VAL A 641 0.65 3.96 -1.23
CA VAL A 641 2.00 4.05 -1.80
C VAL A 641 3.00 4.59 -0.77
N ALA A 642 2.56 5.56 0.02
CA ALA A 642 3.34 6.21 1.06
C ALA A 642 2.42 7.01 1.99
N PRO A 643 2.90 7.49 3.16
CA PRO A 643 2.09 8.30 4.06
C PRO A 643 1.45 9.55 3.42
N ASP A 644 2.07 10.16 2.42
CA ASP A 644 1.55 11.32 1.67
C ASP A 644 0.78 10.95 0.39
N ARG A 645 0.63 9.65 0.11
CA ARG A 645 0.08 9.11 -1.14
C ARG A 645 -0.73 7.86 -0.85
N LEU A 646 -1.92 8.07 -0.30
CA LEU A 646 -2.99 7.08 -0.32
C LEU A 646 -3.95 7.45 -1.46
N TYR A 647 -4.08 6.58 -2.44
CA TYR A 647 -4.99 6.78 -3.56
C TYR A 647 -6.30 6.06 -3.31
N VAL A 648 -7.41 6.70 -3.65
CA VAL A 648 -8.75 6.12 -3.59
C VAL A 648 -9.45 6.40 -4.90
N VAL A 649 -10.12 5.39 -5.45
CA VAL A 649 -11.01 5.54 -6.61
C VAL A 649 -12.42 5.09 -6.30
N GLY A 650 -13.36 5.60 -7.08
CA GLY A 650 -14.76 5.35 -6.86
C GLY A 650 -15.63 5.95 -7.94
N GLN A 651 -16.90 6.16 -7.60
CA GLN A 651 -17.88 6.87 -8.39
C GLN A 651 -18.66 7.88 -7.54
N THR A 652 -19.27 8.85 -8.22
CA THR A 652 -20.11 9.88 -7.61
C THR A 652 -21.29 10.25 -8.51
N GLN A 653 -22.45 10.40 -7.88
CA GLN A 653 -23.64 11.05 -8.45
C GLN A 653 -23.74 12.51 -7.99
N SER A 654 -22.93 12.89 -7.00
CA SER A 654 -22.97 14.21 -6.37
C SER A 654 -22.31 15.26 -7.25
N THR A 655 -23.11 16.18 -7.79
CA THR A 655 -22.58 17.33 -8.55
C THR A 655 -21.71 18.28 -7.71
N ASP A 656 -21.82 18.21 -6.39
CA ASP A 656 -21.05 18.97 -5.41
C ASP A 656 -19.97 18.15 -4.69
N PHE A 657 -19.61 16.96 -5.22
CA PHE A 657 -18.55 16.12 -4.66
C PHE A 657 -17.26 16.91 -4.38
N PRO A 658 -16.54 16.64 -3.28
CA PRO A 658 -15.36 17.42 -2.94
C PRO A 658 -14.24 17.34 -3.99
N ILE A 659 -13.93 18.48 -4.61
CA ILE A 659 -12.82 18.67 -5.54
C ILE A 659 -11.67 19.41 -4.86
N ALA A 660 -10.44 18.93 -5.05
CA ALA A 660 -9.25 19.42 -4.37
C ALA A 660 -8.03 19.44 -5.30
N GLY A 661 -7.05 20.29 -4.97
CA GLY A 661 -5.85 20.44 -5.76
C GLY A 661 -6.11 21.00 -7.16
N ALA A 662 -5.17 20.77 -8.08
CA ALA A 662 -5.33 21.14 -9.48
C ALA A 662 -6.06 20.02 -10.25
N ALA A 663 -7.35 19.86 -9.92
CA ALA A 663 -8.21 18.81 -10.46
C ALA A 663 -8.20 18.77 -11.99
N TYR A 664 -8.14 17.56 -12.55
CA TYR A 664 -8.25 17.33 -14.00
C TYR A 664 -9.59 17.81 -14.55
N ASN A 665 -10.68 17.38 -13.94
CA ASN A 665 -12.02 17.81 -14.22
C ASN A 665 -12.70 18.19 -12.90
N SER A 666 -13.17 19.43 -12.83
CA SER A 666 -13.88 19.98 -11.68
C SER A 666 -15.40 20.04 -11.89
N VAL A 667 -15.90 19.44 -12.97
CA VAL A 667 -17.32 19.45 -13.34
C VAL A 667 -17.81 18.03 -13.49
N HIS A 668 -18.81 17.66 -12.70
CA HIS A 668 -19.58 16.43 -12.86
C HIS A 668 -20.41 16.53 -14.14
N ASN A 669 -20.22 15.59 -15.07
CA ASN A 669 -20.74 15.71 -16.43
C ASN A 669 -21.66 14.57 -16.85
N GLY A 670 -22.18 13.73 -15.96
CA GLY A 670 -23.03 12.60 -16.36
C GLY A 670 -24.10 12.27 -15.34
N ASP A 671 -24.59 11.03 -15.38
CA ASP A 671 -25.42 10.47 -14.31
C ASP A 671 -24.54 9.99 -13.15
N VAL A 672 -23.36 9.44 -13.47
CA VAL A 672 -22.36 8.92 -12.53
C VAL A 672 -20.99 9.20 -13.13
N ASP A 673 -20.13 9.89 -12.40
CA ASP A 673 -18.74 10.11 -12.82
C ASP A 673 -17.79 9.29 -11.95
N GLY A 674 -16.68 8.84 -12.53
CA GLY A 674 -15.58 8.28 -11.78
C GLY A 674 -14.91 9.35 -10.93
N VAL A 675 -14.40 8.99 -9.76
CA VAL A 675 -13.61 9.89 -8.92
C VAL A 675 -12.25 9.30 -8.62
N MET A 676 -11.24 10.15 -8.68
CA MET A 676 -9.86 9.82 -8.28
C MET A 676 -9.41 10.78 -7.20
N MET A 677 -8.86 10.24 -6.13
CA MET A 677 -8.46 11.02 -4.96
C MET A 677 -7.06 10.65 -4.48
N GLN A 678 -6.35 11.64 -3.96
CA GLN A 678 -5.13 11.46 -3.18
C GLN A 678 -5.32 12.04 -1.78
N TRP A 679 -4.98 11.22 -0.79
CA TRP A 679 -5.01 11.59 0.61
C TRP A 679 -3.60 11.61 1.19
N GLN A 680 -3.31 12.64 1.97
CA GLN A 680 -2.19 12.68 2.89
C GLN A 680 -2.64 12.20 4.26
N ILE A 681 -1.85 11.32 4.84
CA ILE A 681 -2.02 10.76 6.17
C ILE A 681 -0.94 11.33 7.08
N ASP A 682 -1.33 12.29 7.90
CA ASP A 682 -0.49 12.78 8.98
C ASP A 682 -0.79 11.94 10.22
N ASP A 683 -0.09 10.80 10.33
CA ASP A 683 -0.19 9.95 11.50
C ASP A 683 0.82 10.41 12.57
N PRO A 684 0.38 10.96 13.72
CA PRO A 684 1.27 11.39 14.80
C PRO A 684 2.04 10.23 15.45
N ASN A 685 1.60 8.99 15.18
CA ASN A 685 2.25 7.75 15.60
C ASN A 685 3.08 7.10 14.49
N ALA A 686 2.89 7.54 13.23
CA ALA A 686 3.90 7.27 12.22
C ALA A 686 5.15 8.07 12.58
N ALA A 687 6.31 7.48 12.37
CA ALA A 687 7.55 8.21 12.45
C ALA A 687 7.55 9.26 11.31
N HIS A 688 7.00 10.45 11.59
CA HIS A 688 6.79 11.55 10.63
C HIS A 688 7.92 11.59 9.60
N THR A 689 7.58 11.31 8.35
CA THR A 689 8.41 11.63 7.19
C THR A 689 8.26 13.13 6.97
N LEU A 690 9.20 13.92 7.47
CA LEU A 690 9.27 15.36 7.18
C LEU A 690 10.43 15.60 6.22
N PHE A 691 10.05 15.88 4.97
CA PHE A 691 10.71 16.59 3.86
C PHE A 691 12.24 16.57 3.69
N LEU A 692 12.66 16.31 2.46
CA LEU A 692 13.44 17.32 1.74
C LEU A 692 12.78 17.72 0.42
N PRO A 693 12.83 19.02 0.07
CA PRO A 693 12.27 19.56 -1.17
C PRO A 693 13.13 19.09 -2.35
N LEU A 694 12.47 18.62 -3.41
CA LEU A 694 13.06 18.67 -4.75
C LEU A 694 13.29 20.15 -5.09
N VAL A 695 14.52 20.63 -4.95
CA VAL A 695 14.94 21.84 -5.65
C VAL A 695 15.16 21.44 -7.10
N ALA A 696 14.23 21.86 -7.95
CA ALA A 696 14.45 21.90 -9.39
C ALA A 696 15.55 22.93 -9.71
N ARG A 697 16.67 22.46 -10.25
CA ARG A 697 17.30 22.93 -11.50
C ARG A 697 18.53 22.11 -11.85
#